data_AF-A0A4X2KTU0-F1
#
_entry.id   AF-A0A4X2KTU0-F1
#
_cell.length_a   1.000
_cell.length_b   1.000
_cell.length_c   1.000
_cell.angle_alpha   90.00
_cell.angle_beta   90.00
_cell.angle_gamma   90.00
#
_symmetry.space_group_name_H-M   'P 1'
#
loop_
_entity.id
_entity.type
_entity.pdbx_description
1 polymer ?
#
loop_
_entity_poly.entity_id
_entity_poly.type
_entity_poly.pdbx_seq_one_letter_code
_entity_poly.pdbx_strand_id
1 'polypeptide(L)'
;MASNSTKSFLADAGYGEQELDANSALMELDKGLRSGKLGEQCEAVVRFPRLFQKYPFPILINSAFLKLADVFRVGMLGSLASIIPERKNAHHSIRQSLDSHDNVEVEAAVFAAANFSAQSKDFAAGICNKISEMIQGLTTPVDLKLKLIPILQHMHHDASLASSARQLLQQLVTSYPSTKMVIVTLHTFTLLAASSLVDTPKQIQLLLQYLKNDPRKAVKRLAIEDLKLLANKTPHTWSKENIQMLCECALQTPYDSLKLGMLSVLSTLSGTIAIKHYFSIAPGNTVTSPRSSDLVRLAQECCYHNNRGIAVHGVRVLTNITASCQEKELLALEQDAVFGLESLLVLCSQDDSPGAQATLKIALTCMVKLAKCRPHLSQSVVESLLTQLHSAQDASRILMCHCLASVAMQLPVLGDGMLGDLMELYKVIGRSATDKQQELLVSLATVIFVASQKTLSAEVKTVIKQQLENVSNGWTAYRIARQASRMGNHDMARELYQSLLTQVASEHFYFWLNSLKEFSHAEQCLTGLQEEDYSSALSCIAESLKFYHKGIASLTAASTPLNPLSFQCEFVKLRIDVLQAFSQLFCTCNSLKTSPPPAIATTIAMTLGNDLQRCGRISNQMKQSMEEFRNLASRYEDLYQASFDADSATLRNIELQQQSCLLISHAIEALILDPESASFQEYGSTGSAHADSEYERRMMSVYNHVLEEVESLNRKYAPVSYMHTACLCNAIIALLKVPLSFQRYFFQKLQSTSIKLALSPSPRNPTEPIAVQNNQQLALKVEGVVQHGSKPGLFRKIQSVCLNVSSTLQSKSIQDYKIPIDSITNEMEQNVEPHNDYFSTQFLLNFAILGTHNITVESSVKDSNGIVWKTGPKATIIVKSLEDPYSQQVRLQQQQAQQPLQQQQRNAYSRF
;
A
#
# COMPACT_ATOMS: atom_id res chain seq x y z
N MET A 1 10.33 14.82 15.33
CA MET A 1 11.02 13.92 14.37
C MET A 1 12.32 14.59 13.97
N ALA A 2 13.41 14.25 14.64
CA ALA A 2 14.72 14.79 14.37
C ALA A 2 15.38 14.00 13.22
N SER A 3 15.84 14.74 12.22
CA SER A 3 16.98 14.45 11.34
C SER A 3 17.34 12.98 11.12
N ASN A 4 16.80 12.40 10.05
CA ASN A 4 17.57 11.49 9.21
C ASN A 4 17.37 11.95 7.76
N SER A 5 17.97 13.10 7.45
CA SER A 5 18.20 13.56 6.09
C SER A 5 19.35 12.77 5.48
N THR A 6 19.10 11.52 5.12
CA THR A 6 19.91 10.87 4.09
C THR A 6 19.67 11.64 2.79
N LYS A 7 20.64 12.46 2.40
CA LYS A 7 20.70 13.22 1.15
C LYS A 7 20.38 12.29 -0.03
N SER A 8 19.16 12.36 -0.56
CA SER A 8 18.82 11.84 -1.89
C SER A 8 19.18 12.91 -2.91
N PHE A 9 20.44 12.91 -3.35
CA PHE A 9 20.89 13.76 -4.45
C PHE A 9 20.50 13.12 -5.79
N LEU A 10 19.94 13.95 -6.68
CA LEU A 10 19.75 13.76 -8.13
C LEU A 10 18.66 12.76 -8.58
N ALA A 11 17.42 13.25 -8.62
CA ALA A 11 16.56 12.99 -9.77
C ALA A 11 16.93 14.00 -10.87
N ASP A 12 17.14 13.55 -12.11
CA ASP A 12 17.41 14.35 -13.33
C ASP A 12 18.82 14.90 -13.65
N ALA A 13 19.90 14.27 -13.18
CA ALA A 13 21.23 14.47 -13.82
C ALA A 13 21.79 13.14 -14.36
N GLY A 14 22.38 13.21 -15.56
CA GLY A 14 22.65 12.09 -16.46
C GLY A 14 23.37 10.88 -15.85
N TYR A 15 22.91 9.70 -16.24
CA TYR A 15 23.41 8.38 -15.86
C TYR A 15 24.95 8.22 -16.01
N GLY A 16 25.55 8.90 -16.99
CA GLY A 16 27.00 8.86 -17.22
C GLY A 16 27.85 9.35 -16.05
N GLU A 17 27.39 10.36 -15.30
CA GLU A 17 28.14 10.88 -14.14
C GLU A 17 28.11 9.91 -12.95
N GLN A 18 27.02 9.15 -12.78
CA GLN A 18 26.88 8.19 -11.67
C GLN A 18 27.67 6.91 -11.89
N GLU A 19 27.79 6.41 -13.13
CA GLU A 19 28.67 5.28 -13.44
C GLU A 19 30.15 5.65 -13.31
N LEU A 20 30.53 6.87 -13.71
CA LEU A 20 31.88 7.40 -13.50
C LEU A 20 32.23 7.47 -12.00
N ASP A 21 31.30 7.97 -11.17
CA ASP A 21 31.44 8.02 -9.70
C ASP A 21 31.56 6.60 -9.10
N ALA A 22 30.71 5.65 -9.52
CA ALA A 22 30.74 4.26 -9.04
C ALA A 22 32.04 3.53 -9.40
N ASN A 23 32.53 3.70 -10.63
CA ASN A 23 33.78 3.11 -11.09
C ASN A 23 34.98 3.68 -10.32
N SER A 24 34.99 4.99 -10.05
CA SER A 24 36.04 5.62 -9.24
C SER A 24 36.07 5.06 -7.82
N ALA A 25 34.91 4.89 -7.18
CA ALA A 25 34.78 4.31 -5.85
C ALA A 25 35.25 2.84 -5.80
N LEU A 26 34.93 2.04 -6.83
CA LEU A 26 35.42 0.67 -6.92
C LEU A 26 36.94 0.59 -7.10
N MET A 27 37.54 1.50 -7.88
CA MET A 27 38.99 1.59 -8.03
C MET A 27 39.69 1.96 -6.72
N GLU A 28 39.11 2.86 -5.93
CA GLU A 28 39.64 3.21 -4.60
C GLU A 28 39.62 2.00 -3.65
N LEU A 29 38.52 1.26 -3.60
CA LEU A 29 38.41 0.05 -2.78
C LEU A 29 39.40 -1.04 -3.22
N ASP A 30 39.59 -1.23 -4.53
CA ASP A 30 40.60 -2.16 -5.05
C ASP A 30 42.01 -1.78 -4.63
N LYS A 31 42.33 -0.47 -4.62
CA LYS A 31 43.62 0.02 -4.11
C LYS A 31 43.79 -0.29 -2.62
N GLY A 32 42.73 -0.14 -1.83
CA GLY A 32 42.71 -0.50 -0.41
C GLY A 32 42.92 -2.01 -0.18
N LEU A 33 42.26 -2.86 -0.98
CA LEU A 33 42.45 -4.32 -0.94
C LEU A 33 43.89 -4.74 -1.28
N ARG A 34 44.54 -4.03 -2.21
CA ARG A 34 45.93 -4.29 -2.63
C ARG A 34 46.97 -3.67 -1.70
N SER A 35 46.56 -2.94 -0.66
CA SER A 35 47.49 -2.37 0.31
C SER A 35 48.22 -3.47 1.08
N GLY A 36 49.47 -3.22 1.46
CA GLY A 36 50.22 -4.10 2.36
C GLY A 36 49.77 -3.98 3.83
N LYS A 37 48.88 -3.04 4.17
CA LYS A 37 48.41 -2.82 5.54
C LYS A 37 47.09 -3.54 5.78
N LEU A 38 47.07 -4.44 6.75
CA LEU A 38 45.87 -5.19 7.15
C LEU A 38 44.69 -4.28 7.50
N GLY A 39 44.94 -3.14 8.16
CA GLY A 39 43.88 -2.18 8.51
C GLY A 39 43.17 -1.59 7.29
N GLU A 40 43.91 -1.24 6.23
CA GLU A 40 43.35 -0.68 4.99
C GLU A 40 42.59 -1.76 4.19
N GLN A 41 43.06 -3.00 4.21
CA GLN A 41 42.36 -4.14 3.62
C GLN A 41 41.02 -4.40 4.33
N CYS A 42 41.01 -4.46 5.66
CA CYS A 42 39.79 -4.64 6.44
C CYS A 42 38.82 -3.47 6.23
N GLU A 43 39.32 -2.24 6.21
CA GLU A 43 38.51 -1.05 5.92
C GLU A 43 37.85 -1.11 4.53
N ALA A 44 38.60 -1.52 3.51
CA ALA A 44 38.06 -1.71 2.17
C ALA A 44 36.95 -2.77 2.16
N VAL A 45 37.17 -3.93 2.78
CA VAL A 45 36.18 -5.02 2.89
C VAL A 45 34.88 -4.53 3.53
N VAL A 46 34.94 -3.81 4.66
CA VAL A 46 33.73 -3.33 5.36
C VAL A 46 33.02 -2.18 4.65
N ARG A 47 33.66 -1.52 3.67
CA ARG A 47 33.07 -0.45 2.85
C ARG A 47 32.30 -0.99 1.63
N PHE A 48 32.59 -2.20 1.14
CA PHE A 48 31.84 -2.81 0.00
C PHE A 48 30.32 -2.86 0.19
N PRO A 49 29.76 -3.22 1.38
CA PRO A 49 28.32 -3.18 1.59
C PRO A 49 27.69 -1.81 1.33
N ARG A 50 28.39 -0.71 1.67
CA ARG A 50 27.93 0.65 1.38
C ARG A 50 27.96 0.95 -0.12
N LEU A 51 28.96 0.45 -0.85
CA LEU A 51 29.03 0.55 -2.30
C LEU A 51 27.84 -0.19 -2.95
N PHE A 52 27.54 -1.42 -2.52
CA PHE A 52 26.42 -2.22 -3.03
C PHE A 52 25.06 -1.57 -2.77
N GLN A 53 24.87 -0.99 -1.58
CA GLN A 53 23.64 -0.28 -1.25
C GLN A 53 23.45 0.98 -2.10
N LYS A 54 24.55 1.70 -2.41
CA LYS A 54 24.50 2.94 -3.21
C LYS A 54 24.34 2.65 -4.71
N TYR A 55 24.99 1.60 -5.22
CA TYR A 55 25.03 1.25 -6.64
C TYR A 55 24.66 -0.22 -6.87
N PRO A 56 23.35 -0.54 -6.95
CA PRO A 56 22.86 -1.89 -7.19
C PRO A 56 22.99 -2.32 -8.67
N PHE A 57 24.10 -2.00 -9.32
CA PHE A 57 24.33 -2.32 -10.74
C PHE A 57 24.99 -3.70 -10.87
N PRO A 58 24.44 -4.64 -11.67
CA PRO A 58 24.97 -6.00 -11.77
C PRO A 58 26.45 -6.06 -12.16
N ILE A 59 26.88 -5.20 -13.10
CA ILE A 59 28.28 -5.17 -13.59
C ILE A 59 29.24 -4.77 -12.47
N LEU A 60 28.88 -3.74 -11.69
CA LEU A 60 29.66 -3.25 -10.56
C LEU A 60 29.71 -4.29 -9.43
N ILE A 61 28.54 -4.83 -9.07
CA ILE A 61 28.41 -5.87 -8.03
C ILE A 61 29.27 -7.08 -8.39
N ASN A 62 29.15 -7.59 -9.63
CA ASN A 62 29.94 -8.73 -10.08
C ASN A 62 31.45 -8.44 -10.01
N SER A 63 31.87 -7.28 -10.53
CA SER A 63 33.28 -6.86 -10.49
C SER A 63 33.84 -6.77 -9.06
N ALA A 64 33.05 -6.27 -8.13
CA ALA A 64 33.40 -6.20 -6.71
C ALA A 64 33.43 -7.58 -6.04
N PHE A 65 32.47 -8.47 -6.34
CA PHE A 65 32.48 -9.85 -5.83
C PHE A 65 33.68 -10.64 -6.34
N LEU A 66 34.10 -10.45 -7.60
CA LEU A 66 35.32 -11.06 -8.12
C LEU A 66 36.56 -10.62 -7.31
N LYS A 67 36.68 -9.31 -7.00
CA LYS A 67 37.76 -8.79 -6.15
C LYS A 67 37.69 -9.33 -4.71
N LEU A 68 36.49 -9.51 -4.14
CA LEU A 68 36.30 -10.10 -2.82
C LEU A 68 36.63 -11.60 -2.80
N ALA A 69 36.32 -12.32 -3.88
CA ALA A 69 36.62 -13.74 -4.01
C ALA A 69 38.13 -14.01 -3.99
N ASP A 70 38.94 -13.09 -4.53
CA ASP A 70 40.40 -13.17 -4.45
C ASP A 70 40.92 -13.10 -3.00
N VAL A 71 40.16 -12.46 -2.09
CA VAL A 71 40.49 -12.30 -0.67
C VAL A 71 39.98 -13.47 0.19
N PHE A 72 38.79 -14.02 -0.10
CA PHE A 72 38.12 -15.03 0.73
C PHE A 72 38.08 -16.41 0.06
N ARG A 73 39.18 -17.15 0.12
CA ARG A 73 39.35 -18.38 -0.67
C ARG A 73 38.62 -19.64 -0.16
N VAL A 74 38.15 -19.73 1.12
CA VAL A 74 37.55 -21.01 1.64
C VAL A 74 36.33 -20.90 2.60
N GLY A 75 36.00 -19.77 3.22
CA GLY A 75 34.92 -19.73 4.25
C GLY A 75 33.48 -19.44 3.78
N MET A 76 33.26 -19.15 2.49
CA MET A 76 32.05 -18.45 2.01
C MET A 76 30.99 -19.33 1.36
N LEU A 77 31.25 -20.63 1.16
CA LEU A 77 30.38 -21.50 0.35
C LEU A 77 28.94 -21.53 0.88
N GLY A 78 28.75 -21.64 2.20
CA GLY A 78 27.41 -21.67 2.81
C GLY A 78 26.58 -20.42 2.47
N SER A 79 27.20 -19.24 2.47
CA SER A 79 26.53 -17.98 2.12
C SER A 79 26.21 -17.85 0.63
N LEU A 80 26.87 -18.65 -0.22
CA LEU A 80 26.67 -18.68 -1.67
C LEU A 80 25.70 -19.77 -2.13
N ALA A 81 25.12 -20.55 -1.21
CA ALA A 81 24.26 -21.70 -1.53
C ALA A 81 23.04 -21.32 -2.40
N SER A 82 22.53 -20.09 -2.27
CA SER A 82 21.43 -19.57 -3.12
C SER A 82 21.84 -19.29 -4.56
N ILE A 83 23.14 -19.11 -4.84
CA ILE A 83 23.67 -18.77 -6.18
C ILE A 83 24.22 -20.03 -6.86
N ILE A 84 24.88 -20.90 -6.10
CA ILE A 84 25.56 -22.10 -6.62
C ILE A 84 25.01 -23.42 -6.04
N PRO A 85 23.69 -23.63 -5.99
CA PRO A 85 23.10 -24.79 -5.32
C PRO A 85 23.56 -26.12 -5.91
N GLU A 86 23.92 -26.18 -7.20
CA GLU A 86 24.23 -27.43 -7.91
C GLU A 86 25.72 -27.72 -8.15
N ARG A 87 26.62 -26.95 -7.54
CA ARG A 87 28.06 -27.18 -7.71
C ARG A 87 28.51 -28.43 -6.94
N LYS A 88 28.66 -29.56 -7.65
CA LYS A 88 29.06 -30.85 -7.08
C LYS A 88 30.42 -30.82 -6.34
N ASN A 89 31.36 -29.95 -6.75
CA ASN A 89 32.62 -29.76 -6.02
C ASN A 89 32.39 -29.19 -4.61
N ALA A 90 31.47 -28.22 -4.47
CA ALA A 90 31.09 -27.67 -3.18
C ALA A 90 30.37 -28.74 -2.34
N HIS A 91 29.49 -29.53 -2.96
CA HIS A 91 28.83 -30.66 -2.29
C HIS A 91 29.83 -31.66 -1.73
N HIS A 92 30.81 -32.07 -2.54
CA HIS A 92 31.85 -33.01 -2.13
C HIS A 92 32.73 -32.45 -1.01
N SER A 93 33.16 -31.19 -1.15
CA SER A 93 33.97 -30.50 -0.13
C SER A 93 33.23 -30.41 1.20
N ILE A 94 31.95 -30.02 1.21
CA ILE A 94 31.15 -29.95 2.45
C ILE A 94 31.01 -31.34 3.08
N ARG A 95 30.72 -32.37 2.26
CA ARG A 95 30.60 -33.76 2.75
C ARG A 95 31.90 -34.27 3.37
N GLN A 96 33.05 -33.93 2.78
CA GLN A 96 34.36 -34.31 3.28
C GLN A 96 34.72 -33.56 4.57
N SER A 97 34.49 -32.24 4.61
CA SER A 97 34.80 -31.40 5.78
C SER A 97 33.93 -31.72 7.01
N LEU A 98 32.76 -32.36 6.85
CA LEU A 98 31.97 -32.88 7.98
C LEU A 98 32.69 -34.00 8.76
N ASP A 99 33.64 -34.70 8.14
CA ASP A 99 34.48 -35.73 8.78
C ASP A 99 35.84 -35.17 9.23
N SER A 100 36.02 -33.84 9.21
CA SER A 100 37.25 -33.20 9.67
C SER A 100 37.48 -33.40 11.17
N HIS A 101 38.75 -33.37 11.57
CA HIS A 101 39.17 -33.45 12.96
C HIS A 101 39.23 -32.05 13.62
N ASP A 102 39.07 -30.98 12.82
CA ASP A 102 39.00 -29.61 13.31
C ASP A 102 37.55 -29.24 13.63
N ASN A 103 37.29 -28.90 14.90
CA ASN A 103 35.98 -28.49 15.38
C ASN A 103 35.43 -27.26 14.62
N VAL A 104 36.28 -26.29 14.26
CA VAL A 104 35.84 -25.07 13.56
C VAL A 104 35.44 -25.39 12.13
N GLU A 105 36.20 -26.26 11.47
CA GLU A 105 35.89 -26.71 10.11
C GLU A 105 34.59 -27.51 10.07
N VAL A 106 34.38 -28.42 11.01
CA VAL A 106 33.11 -29.19 11.13
C VAL A 106 31.94 -28.24 11.36
N GLU A 107 32.08 -27.21 12.21
CA GLU A 107 31.01 -26.22 12.41
C GLU A 107 30.70 -25.41 11.15
N ALA A 108 31.73 -24.98 10.41
CA ALA A 108 31.55 -24.32 9.12
C ALA A 108 30.89 -25.24 8.09
N ALA A 109 31.25 -26.53 8.07
CA ALA A 109 30.67 -27.54 7.20
C ALA A 109 29.19 -27.81 7.56
N VAL A 110 28.83 -27.85 8.85
CA VAL A 110 27.44 -27.95 9.32
C VAL A 110 26.62 -26.76 8.85
N PHE A 111 27.15 -25.54 8.99
CA PHE A 111 26.50 -24.33 8.49
C PHE A 111 26.30 -24.38 6.97
N ALA A 112 27.35 -24.73 6.21
CA ALA A 112 27.27 -24.87 4.76
C ALA A 112 26.29 -25.97 4.34
N ALA A 113 26.29 -27.12 5.03
CA ALA A 113 25.38 -28.22 4.77
C ALA A 113 23.91 -27.82 4.97
N ALA A 114 23.59 -27.05 6.02
CA ALA A 114 22.24 -26.53 6.22
C ALA A 114 21.80 -25.63 5.04
N ASN A 115 22.64 -24.67 4.65
CA ASN A 115 22.32 -23.72 3.58
C ASN A 115 22.19 -24.39 2.20
N PHE A 116 23.06 -25.35 1.88
CA PHE A 116 22.95 -26.12 0.63
C PHE A 116 21.74 -27.06 0.66
N SER A 117 21.42 -27.68 1.79
CA SER A 117 20.23 -28.53 1.92
C SER A 117 18.95 -27.72 1.75
N ALA A 118 18.93 -26.45 2.15
CA ALA A 118 17.79 -25.57 1.98
C ALA A 118 17.44 -25.31 0.50
N GLN A 119 18.45 -25.34 -0.39
CA GLN A 119 18.30 -24.93 -1.79
C GLN A 119 18.37 -26.11 -2.78
N SER A 120 19.28 -27.07 -2.56
CA SER A 120 19.53 -28.18 -3.48
C SER A 120 18.94 -29.49 -2.97
N LYS A 121 17.98 -30.02 -3.74
CA LYS A 121 17.37 -31.33 -3.50
C LYS A 121 18.40 -32.46 -3.55
N ASP A 122 19.27 -32.47 -4.56
CA ASP A 122 20.30 -33.49 -4.75
C ASP A 122 21.25 -33.55 -3.55
N PHE A 123 21.68 -32.37 -3.07
CA PHE A 123 22.53 -32.29 -1.90
C PHE A 123 21.81 -32.77 -0.64
N ALA A 124 20.55 -32.35 -0.43
CA ALA A 124 19.74 -32.79 0.71
C ALA A 124 19.59 -34.32 0.74
N ALA A 125 19.28 -34.95 -0.40
CA ALA A 125 19.19 -36.40 -0.53
C ALA A 125 20.53 -37.10 -0.23
N GLY A 126 21.62 -36.57 -0.79
CA GLY A 126 22.95 -37.13 -0.60
C GLY A 126 23.47 -37.01 0.83
N ILE A 127 23.18 -35.90 1.51
CA ILE A 127 23.69 -35.61 2.86
C ILE A 127 22.82 -36.22 3.96
N CYS A 128 21.52 -36.45 3.73
CA CYS A 128 20.58 -36.95 4.73
C CYS A 128 21.08 -38.23 5.42
N ASN A 129 21.55 -39.23 4.66
CA ASN A 129 22.08 -40.47 5.22
C ASN A 129 23.32 -40.22 6.09
N LYS A 130 24.24 -39.37 5.63
CA LYS A 130 25.46 -39.02 6.37
C LYS A 130 25.14 -38.33 7.69
N ILE A 131 24.21 -37.36 7.68
CA ILE A 131 23.75 -36.68 8.89
C ILE A 131 23.08 -37.67 9.83
N SER A 132 22.27 -38.60 9.30
CA SER A 132 21.62 -39.66 10.08
C SER A 132 22.64 -40.53 10.81
N GLU A 133 23.66 -41.01 10.10
CA GLU A 133 24.77 -41.80 10.67
C GLU A 133 25.53 -41.02 11.75
N MET A 134 25.85 -39.75 11.50
CA MET A 134 26.55 -38.91 12.46
C MET A 134 25.73 -38.66 13.74
N ILE A 135 24.40 -38.47 13.63
CA ILE A 135 23.55 -38.26 14.80
C ILE A 135 23.37 -39.56 15.61
N GLN A 136 23.21 -40.70 14.94
CA GLN A 136 23.05 -42.00 15.59
C GLN A 136 24.37 -42.56 16.14
N GLY A 137 25.50 -42.14 15.60
CA GLY A 137 26.84 -42.51 16.06
C GLY A 137 27.06 -42.19 17.53
N LEU A 138 27.72 -43.09 18.25
CA LEU A 138 28.04 -42.94 19.67
C LEU A 138 29.24 -42.01 19.91
N THR A 139 30.08 -41.82 18.88
CA THR A 139 31.31 -41.03 18.93
C THR A 139 31.07 -39.53 18.80
N THR A 140 29.89 -39.11 18.32
CA THR A 140 29.58 -37.68 18.14
C THR A 140 29.11 -37.07 19.47
N PRO A 141 29.73 -35.95 19.90
CA PRO A 141 29.33 -35.29 21.14
C PRO A 141 27.92 -34.71 21.02
N VAL A 142 27.22 -34.62 22.16
CA VAL A 142 25.83 -34.14 22.21
C VAL A 142 25.67 -32.74 21.59
N ASP A 143 26.64 -31.84 21.81
CA ASP A 143 26.59 -30.49 21.25
C ASP A 143 26.62 -30.48 19.71
N LEU A 144 27.40 -31.39 19.09
CA LEU A 144 27.41 -31.54 17.64
C LEU A 144 26.10 -32.13 17.13
N LYS A 145 25.52 -33.11 17.83
CA LYS A 145 24.19 -33.66 17.50
C LYS A 145 23.11 -32.57 17.49
N LEU A 146 23.13 -31.68 18.48
CA LEU A 146 22.20 -30.53 18.55
C LEU A 146 22.36 -29.57 17.35
N LYS A 147 23.56 -29.45 16.77
CA LYS A 147 23.80 -28.63 15.58
C LYS A 147 23.44 -29.35 14.27
N LEU A 148 23.55 -30.68 14.23
CA LEU A 148 23.24 -31.50 13.06
C LEU A 148 21.73 -31.70 12.86
N ILE A 149 20.97 -31.89 13.95
CA ILE A 149 19.51 -32.15 13.88
C ILE A 149 18.77 -31.07 13.06
N PRO A 150 18.97 -29.76 13.26
CA PRO A 150 18.31 -28.71 12.47
C PRO A 150 18.46 -28.81 10.97
N ILE A 151 19.53 -29.45 10.44
CA ILE A 151 19.70 -29.64 8.98
C ILE A 151 18.51 -30.41 8.40
N LEU A 152 17.90 -31.33 9.18
CA LEU A 152 16.78 -32.15 8.76
C LEU A 152 15.51 -31.33 8.45
N GLN A 153 15.41 -30.07 8.90
CA GLN A 153 14.29 -29.19 8.54
C GLN A 153 14.20 -28.92 7.02
N HIS A 154 15.33 -29.06 6.32
CA HIS A 154 15.44 -28.81 4.89
C HIS A 154 15.13 -30.06 4.03
N MET A 155 14.72 -31.17 4.63
CA MET A 155 14.36 -32.42 3.93
C MET A 155 12.92 -32.41 3.38
N HIS A 156 12.41 -31.25 2.97
CA HIS A 156 11.03 -31.06 2.50
C HIS A 156 10.88 -31.14 0.97
N HIS A 157 11.96 -31.40 0.23
CA HIS A 157 11.99 -31.40 -1.25
C HIS A 157 11.16 -32.50 -1.91
N ASP A 158 10.96 -33.64 -1.25
CA ASP A 158 10.02 -34.66 -1.68
C ASP A 158 9.47 -35.48 -0.49
N ALA A 159 8.43 -36.26 -0.76
CA ALA A 159 7.74 -37.04 0.26
C ALA A 159 8.62 -38.15 0.86
N SER A 160 9.56 -38.71 0.09
CA SER A 160 10.44 -39.79 0.55
C SER A 160 11.47 -39.28 1.55
N LEU A 161 12.11 -38.15 1.25
CA LEU A 161 13.05 -37.46 2.12
C LEU A 161 12.36 -36.98 3.38
N ALA A 162 11.19 -36.33 3.24
CA ALA A 162 10.41 -35.87 4.38
C ALA A 162 10.00 -37.04 5.30
N SER A 163 9.59 -38.17 4.73
CA SER A 163 9.25 -39.39 5.48
C SER A 163 10.46 -39.98 6.20
N SER A 164 11.61 -40.09 5.53
CA SER A 164 12.84 -40.60 6.14
C SER A 164 13.33 -39.71 7.30
N ALA A 165 13.35 -38.40 7.11
CA ALA A 165 13.70 -37.43 8.16
C ALA A 165 12.71 -37.48 9.31
N ARG A 166 11.40 -37.64 9.02
CA ARG A 166 10.34 -37.82 10.02
C ARG A 166 10.57 -39.08 10.87
N GLN A 167 10.87 -40.22 10.25
CA GLN A 167 11.15 -41.48 10.96
C GLN A 167 12.37 -41.33 11.87
N LEU A 168 13.44 -40.71 11.36
CA LEU A 168 14.64 -40.42 12.15
C LEU A 168 14.32 -39.51 13.34
N LEU A 169 13.66 -38.38 13.11
CA LEU A 169 13.28 -37.44 14.18
C LEU A 169 12.41 -38.14 15.24
N GLN A 170 11.47 -38.99 14.82
CA GLN A 170 10.65 -39.78 15.74
C GLN A 170 11.49 -40.75 16.58
N GLN A 171 12.46 -41.43 15.97
CA GLN A 171 13.41 -42.29 16.68
C GLN A 171 14.31 -41.48 17.63
N LEU A 172 14.74 -40.28 17.25
CA LEU A 172 15.60 -39.43 18.09
C LEU A 172 14.87 -38.94 19.33
N VAL A 173 13.59 -38.57 19.22
CA VAL A 173 12.81 -38.13 20.38
C VAL A 173 12.63 -39.29 21.40
N THR A 174 12.47 -40.53 20.93
CA THR A 174 12.32 -41.70 21.82
C THR A 174 13.64 -42.19 22.40
N SER A 175 14.74 -42.12 21.63
CA SER A 175 16.07 -42.61 22.05
C SER A 175 16.89 -41.61 22.87
N TYR A 176 16.67 -40.30 22.70
CA TYR A 176 17.42 -39.25 23.42
C TYR A 176 16.49 -38.39 24.28
N PRO A 177 16.13 -38.84 25.49
CA PRO A 177 15.13 -38.16 26.33
C PRO A 177 15.62 -36.87 26.99
N SER A 178 16.80 -36.33 26.65
CA SER A 178 17.32 -35.10 27.26
C SER A 178 16.49 -33.87 26.85
N THR A 179 16.33 -32.91 27.75
CA THR A 179 15.48 -31.72 27.50
C THR A 179 15.92 -30.94 26.25
N LYS A 180 17.23 -30.70 26.07
CA LYS A 180 17.74 -29.97 24.90
C LYS A 180 17.55 -30.76 23.60
N MET A 181 17.79 -32.08 23.63
CA MET A 181 17.61 -32.94 22.46
C MET A 181 16.17 -32.99 22.02
N VAL A 182 15.24 -33.23 22.95
CA VAL A 182 13.80 -33.25 22.66
C VAL A 182 13.35 -31.90 22.09
N ILE A 183 13.82 -30.78 22.65
CA ILE A 183 13.46 -29.44 22.17
C ILE A 183 13.92 -29.22 20.72
N VAL A 184 15.20 -29.42 20.43
CA VAL A 184 15.74 -29.19 19.09
C VAL A 184 15.11 -30.14 18.07
N THR A 185 14.87 -31.39 18.45
CA THR A 185 14.26 -32.40 17.58
C THR A 185 12.80 -32.06 17.28
N LEU A 186 11.98 -31.74 18.28
CA LEU A 186 10.58 -31.35 18.08
C LEU A 186 10.46 -30.08 17.22
N HIS A 187 11.30 -29.08 17.49
CA HIS A 187 11.28 -27.84 16.70
C HIS A 187 11.63 -28.09 15.23
N THR A 188 12.69 -28.86 14.98
CA THR A 188 13.10 -29.27 13.62
C THR A 188 11.97 -30.04 12.92
N PHE A 189 11.30 -30.92 13.66
CA PHE A 189 10.18 -31.71 13.15
C PHE A 189 8.99 -30.83 12.78
N THR A 190 8.68 -29.82 13.61
CA THR A 190 7.65 -28.82 13.31
C THR A 190 8.02 -27.99 12.08
N LEU A 191 9.26 -27.53 11.95
CA LEU A 191 9.71 -26.75 10.78
C LEU A 191 9.66 -27.56 9.48
N LEU A 192 10.01 -28.86 9.54
CA LEU A 192 9.87 -29.77 8.42
C LEU A 192 8.39 -29.92 8.01
N ALA A 193 7.50 -30.23 8.95
CA ALA A 193 6.06 -30.39 8.69
C ALA A 193 5.43 -29.09 8.17
N ALA A 194 5.81 -27.94 8.73
CA ALA A 194 5.34 -26.63 8.32
C ALA A 194 5.83 -26.24 6.91
N SER A 195 6.89 -26.86 6.39
CA SER A 195 7.47 -26.57 5.07
C SER A 195 7.02 -27.57 4.01
N SER A 196 6.92 -28.86 4.35
CA SER A 196 6.41 -29.88 3.44
C SER A 196 4.89 -29.84 3.29
N LEU A 197 4.17 -29.28 4.27
CA LEU A 197 2.70 -29.29 4.37
C LEU A 197 2.09 -30.71 4.37
N VAL A 198 2.93 -31.73 4.57
CA VAL A 198 2.53 -33.14 4.67
C VAL A 198 2.59 -33.54 6.14
N ASP A 199 1.57 -34.28 6.59
CA ASP A 199 1.46 -34.77 7.97
C ASP A 199 1.41 -33.68 9.07
N THR A 200 1.08 -32.43 8.73
CA THR A 200 0.83 -31.37 9.72
C THR A 200 -0.18 -31.78 10.80
N PRO A 201 -1.31 -32.46 10.49
CA PRO A 201 -2.22 -32.96 11.52
C PRO A 201 -1.55 -33.93 12.51
N LYS A 202 -0.68 -34.84 12.03
CA LYS A 202 0.08 -35.76 12.89
C LYS A 202 1.08 -35.00 13.76
N GLN A 203 1.67 -33.92 13.24
CA GLN A 203 2.56 -33.05 14.03
C GLN A 203 1.80 -32.32 15.14
N ILE A 204 0.62 -31.77 14.85
CA ILE A 204 -0.24 -31.14 15.86
C ILE A 204 -0.59 -32.16 16.95
N GLN A 205 -0.99 -33.37 16.58
CA GLN A 205 -1.29 -34.44 17.54
C GLN A 205 -0.07 -34.80 18.41
N LEU A 206 1.11 -34.92 17.82
CA LEU A 206 2.35 -35.19 18.56
C LEU A 206 2.65 -34.08 19.57
N LEU A 207 2.57 -32.82 19.16
CA LEU A 207 2.81 -31.67 20.03
C LEU A 207 1.79 -31.61 21.18
N LEU A 208 0.51 -31.91 20.90
CA LEU A 208 -0.54 -31.99 21.93
C LEU A 208 -0.30 -33.17 22.90
N GLN A 209 0.19 -34.31 22.41
CA GLN A 209 0.59 -35.43 23.28
C GLN A 209 1.75 -35.06 24.21
N TYR A 210 2.79 -34.39 23.72
CA TYR A 210 3.87 -33.86 24.57
C TYR A 210 3.34 -32.80 25.54
N LEU A 211 2.40 -31.96 25.10
CA LEU A 211 1.79 -30.94 25.93
C LEU A 211 0.96 -31.55 27.08
N LYS A 212 0.29 -32.69 26.85
CA LYS A 212 -0.50 -33.40 27.86
C LYS A 212 0.39 -34.23 28.78
N ASN A 213 1.24 -35.08 28.21
CA ASN A 213 1.90 -36.17 28.94
C ASN A 213 3.29 -35.80 29.49
N ASP A 214 4.06 -34.92 28.83
CA ASP A 214 5.44 -34.65 29.24
C ASP A 214 5.48 -33.71 30.47
N PRO A 215 6.15 -34.07 31.58
CA PRO A 215 6.14 -33.24 32.79
C PRO A 215 7.02 -31.99 32.70
N ARG A 216 7.94 -31.91 31.71
CA ARG A 216 8.98 -30.89 31.67
C ARG A 216 8.43 -29.57 31.12
N LYS A 217 8.49 -28.53 31.94
CA LYS A 217 8.02 -27.17 31.58
C LYS A 217 8.65 -26.61 30.31
N ALA A 218 9.93 -26.92 30.03
CA ALA A 218 10.61 -26.43 28.83
C ALA A 218 10.06 -27.05 27.54
N VAL A 219 9.78 -28.37 27.56
CA VAL A 219 9.18 -29.08 26.42
C VAL A 219 7.74 -28.60 26.17
N LYS A 220 6.95 -28.44 27.24
CA LYS A 220 5.60 -27.86 27.13
C LYS A 220 5.60 -26.45 26.53
N ARG A 221 6.56 -25.60 26.91
CA ARG A 221 6.70 -24.24 26.33
C ARG A 221 7.04 -24.28 24.84
N LEU A 222 7.99 -25.13 24.44
CA LEU A 222 8.29 -25.32 23.02
C LEU A 222 7.05 -25.80 22.26
N ALA A 223 6.34 -26.81 22.77
CA ALA A 223 5.16 -27.33 22.10
C ALA A 223 4.11 -26.24 21.87
N ILE A 224 3.93 -25.33 22.84
CA ILE A 224 3.07 -24.15 22.68
C ILE A 224 3.59 -23.20 21.58
N GLU A 225 4.89 -22.91 21.56
CA GLU A 225 5.51 -22.04 20.56
C GLU A 225 5.36 -22.62 19.14
N ASP A 226 5.59 -23.91 18.98
CA ASP A 226 5.42 -24.64 17.72
C ASP A 226 3.95 -24.73 17.29
N LEU A 227 3.02 -24.97 18.23
CA LEU A 227 1.57 -24.91 17.94
C LEU A 227 1.16 -23.50 17.51
N LYS A 228 1.75 -22.45 18.09
CA LYS A 228 1.52 -21.05 17.67
C LYS A 228 2.06 -20.79 16.28
N LEU A 229 3.23 -21.31 15.94
CA LEU A 229 3.80 -21.24 14.59
C LEU A 229 2.87 -21.90 13.57
N LEU A 230 2.38 -23.10 13.86
CA LEU A 230 1.45 -23.82 12.99
C LEU A 230 0.09 -23.12 12.88
N ALA A 231 -0.41 -22.51 13.97
CA ALA A 231 -1.64 -21.71 13.93
C ALA A 231 -1.49 -20.46 13.04
N ASN A 232 -0.31 -19.85 12.99
CA ASN A 232 -0.05 -18.70 12.10
C ASN A 232 0.12 -19.13 10.63
N LYS A 233 0.83 -20.23 10.36
CA LYS A 233 1.19 -20.64 9.00
C LYS A 233 0.12 -21.50 8.31
N THR A 234 -0.49 -22.43 9.04
CA THR A 234 -1.46 -23.41 8.51
C THR A 234 -2.67 -23.56 9.44
N PRO A 235 -3.46 -22.49 9.70
CA PRO A 235 -4.63 -22.56 10.58
C PRO A 235 -5.73 -23.50 10.06
N HIS A 236 -5.80 -23.71 8.74
CA HIS A 236 -6.83 -24.51 8.09
C HIS A 236 -6.69 -26.03 8.32
N THR A 237 -5.53 -26.52 8.79
CA THR A 237 -5.29 -27.95 9.03
C THR A 237 -5.71 -28.43 10.42
N TRP A 238 -6.31 -27.55 11.24
CA TRP A 238 -6.71 -27.86 12.61
C TRP A 238 -8.11 -28.49 12.66
N SER A 239 -8.22 -29.62 13.33
CA SER A 239 -9.51 -30.30 13.55
C SER A 239 -10.16 -29.88 14.87
N LYS A 240 -11.43 -30.29 15.06
CA LYS A 240 -12.19 -30.04 16.29
C LYS A 240 -11.54 -30.73 17.49
N GLU A 241 -11.07 -31.95 17.30
CA GLU A 241 -10.44 -32.78 18.33
C GLU A 241 -9.13 -32.16 18.82
N ASN A 242 -8.34 -31.57 17.92
CA ASN A 242 -7.09 -30.89 18.28
C ASN A 242 -7.36 -29.67 19.19
N ILE A 243 -8.40 -28.90 18.87
CA ILE A 243 -8.79 -27.72 19.67
C ILE A 243 -9.34 -28.17 21.03
N GLN A 244 -10.19 -29.20 21.07
CA GLN A 244 -10.70 -29.77 22.32
C GLN A 244 -9.58 -30.26 23.23
N MET A 245 -8.63 -31.04 22.70
CA MET A 245 -7.48 -31.52 23.47
C MET A 245 -6.62 -30.38 24.03
N LEU A 246 -6.42 -29.30 23.26
CA LEU A 246 -5.72 -28.11 23.74
C LEU A 246 -6.49 -27.41 24.87
N CYS A 247 -7.82 -27.32 24.76
CA CYS A 247 -8.67 -26.76 25.81
C CYS A 247 -8.61 -27.59 27.10
N GLU A 248 -8.72 -28.92 27.00
CA GLU A 248 -8.57 -29.84 28.14
C GLU A 248 -7.23 -29.64 28.84
N CYS A 249 -6.13 -29.58 28.07
CA CYS A 249 -4.80 -29.35 28.62
C CYS A 249 -4.70 -28.01 29.36
N ALA A 250 -5.31 -26.96 28.81
CA ALA A 250 -5.32 -25.63 29.42
C ALA A 250 -6.14 -25.60 30.73
N LEU A 251 -7.30 -26.27 30.77
CA LEU A 251 -8.14 -26.39 31.97
C LEU A 251 -7.43 -27.15 33.09
N GLN A 252 -6.67 -28.19 32.77
CA GLN A 252 -5.96 -29.02 33.75
C GLN A 252 -4.63 -28.42 34.22
N THR A 253 -4.11 -27.39 33.54
CA THR A 253 -2.78 -26.86 33.84
C THR A 253 -2.80 -25.89 35.03
N PRO A 254 -2.01 -26.15 36.10
CA PRO A 254 -1.94 -25.25 37.25
C PRO A 254 -1.00 -24.05 37.06
N TYR A 255 -0.28 -23.98 35.92
CA TYR A 255 0.74 -22.97 35.67
C TYR A 255 0.25 -21.86 34.72
N ASP A 256 0.16 -20.63 35.23
CA ASP A 256 -0.23 -19.44 34.46
C ASP A 256 0.55 -19.26 33.17
N SER A 257 1.89 -19.41 33.21
CA SER A 257 2.73 -19.22 32.01
C SER A 257 2.38 -20.18 30.87
N LEU A 258 1.96 -21.40 31.19
CA LEU A 258 1.59 -22.39 30.20
C LEU A 258 0.14 -22.17 29.74
N LYS A 259 -0.78 -21.88 30.66
CA LYS A 259 -2.17 -21.51 30.35
C LYS A 259 -2.22 -20.29 29.42
N LEU A 260 -1.45 -19.24 29.70
CA LEU A 260 -1.26 -18.07 28.85
C LEU A 260 -0.78 -18.44 27.44
N GLY A 261 0.24 -19.29 27.37
CA GLY A 261 0.79 -19.76 26.11
C GLY A 261 -0.25 -20.49 25.24
N MET A 262 -0.98 -21.44 25.82
CA MET A 262 -2.06 -22.18 25.15
C MET A 262 -3.20 -21.26 24.69
N LEU A 263 -3.63 -20.32 25.55
CA LEU A 263 -4.63 -19.32 25.17
C LEU A 263 -4.14 -18.40 24.05
N SER A 264 -2.84 -18.10 23.97
CA SER A 264 -2.30 -17.33 22.86
C SER A 264 -2.43 -18.09 21.52
N VAL A 265 -2.27 -19.42 21.52
CA VAL A 265 -2.53 -20.29 20.36
C VAL A 265 -4.02 -20.26 20.01
N LEU A 266 -4.90 -20.49 20.98
CA LEU A 266 -6.36 -20.45 20.78
C LEU A 266 -6.85 -19.08 20.27
N SER A 267 -6.28 -17.98 20.78
CA SER A 267 -6.60 -16.63 20.31
C SER A 267 -6.15 -16.36 18.87
N THR A 268 -5.10 -17.04 18.42
CA THR A 268 -4.62 -17.00 17.03
C THR A 268 -5.57 -17.80 16.14
N LEU A 269 -5.87 -19.05 16.50
CA LEU A 269 -6.79 -19.91 15.76
C LEU A 269 -8.20 -19.31 15.66
N SER A 270 -8.72 -18.76 16.76
CA SER A 270 -10.05 -18.15 16.79
C SER A 270 -10.20 -16.96 15.83
N GLY A 271 -9.10 -16.30 15.46
CA GLY A 271 -9.10 -15.21 14.47
C GLY A 271 -9.15 -15.68 13.01
N THR A 272 -9.19 -16.99 12.75
CA THR A 272 -9.11 -17.59 11.41
C THR A 272 -10.33 -18.44 11.08
N ILE A 273 -10.33 -19.11 9.93
CA ILE A 273 -11.39 -20.04 9.54
C ILE A 273 -11.54 -21.25 10.50
N ALA A 274 -10.53 -21.54 11.33
CA ALA A 274 -10.55 -22.66 12.27
C ALA A 274 -11.73 -22.58 13.25
N ILE A 275 -12.14 -21.37 13.67
CA ILE A 275 -13.28 -21.20 14.58
C ILE A 275 -14.61 -21.53 13.91
N LYS A 276 -14.76 -21.16 12.63
CA LYS A 276 -15.97 -21.47 11.85
C LYS A 276 -16.08 -22.97 11.64
N HIS A 277 -14.97 -23.64 11.35
CA HIS A 277 -14.92 -25.09 11.23
C HIS A 277 -15.22 -25.80 12.56
N TYR A 278 -14.72 -25.28 13.68
CA TYR A 278 -14.97 -25.84 15.03
C TYR A 278 -16.47 -25.89 15.38
N PHE A 279 -17.23 -24.86 15.01
CA PHE A 279 -18.68 -24.78 15.22
C PHE A 279 -19.52 -25.28 14.03
N SER A 280 -18.89 -25.70 12.93
CA SER A 280 -19.64 -26.23 11.78
C SER A 280 -20.31 -27.56 12.13
N ILE A 281 -21.59 -27.68 11.76
CA ILE A 281 -22.39 -28.89 12.00
C ILE A 281 -22.11 -29.86 10.84
N ALA A 282 -21.49 -31.00 11.13
CA ALA A 282 -21.46 -32.11 10.18
C ALA A 282 -22.86 -32.72 10.06
N PRO A 283 -23.34 -33.05 8.85
CA PRO A 283 -24.66 -33.67 8.68
C PRO A 283 -24.69 -35.03 9.39
N GLY A 284 -25.49 -35.14 10.45
CA GLY A 284 -25.70 -36.38 11.21
C GLY A 284 -25.31 -36.35 12.70
N ASN A 285 -24.65 -35.30 13.20
CA ASN A 285 -24.36 -35.16 14.64
C ASN A 285 -25.42 -34.31 15.35
N THR A 286 -25.78 -34.72 16.57
CA THR A 286 -26.68 -33.97 17.47
C THR A 286 -26.12 -32.58 17.77
N VAL A 287 -27.01 -31.59 17.87
CA VAL A 287 -26.68 -30.19 18.13
C VAL A 287 -26.01 -30.05 19.50
N THR A 288 -24.68 -29.98 19.54
CA THR A 288 -23.98 -29.45 20.72
C THR A 288 -24.05 -27.93 20.63
N SER A 289 -24.91 -27.29 21.44
CA SER A 289 -24.96 -25.82 21.55
C SER A 289 -23.54 -25.27 21.80
N PRO A 290 -23.15 -24.13 21.19
CA PRO A 290 -21.82 -23.53 21.39
C PRO A 290 -21.45 -23.34 22.86
N ARG A 291 -22.47 -23.14 23.71
CA ARG A 291 -22.36 -22.94 25.16
C ARG A 291 -21.78 -24.13 25.91
N SER A 292 -21.94 -25.36 25.42
CA SER A 292 -21.40 -26.56 26.08
C SER A 292 -20.00 -26.94 25.59
N SER A 293 -19.38 -26.12 24.74
CA SER A 293 -18.03 -26.40 24.24
C SER A 293 -16.94 -26.02 25.24
N ASP A 294 -15.93 -26.87 25.34
CA ASP A 294 -14.77 -26.65 26.22
C ASP A 294 -14.04 -25.34 25.94
N LEU A 295 -14.05 -24.91 24.68
CA LEU A 295 -13.46 -23.64 24.27
C LEU A 295 -14.18 -22.43 24.87
N VAL A 296 -15.51 -22.40 24.83
CA VAL A 296 -16.30 -21.32 25.41
C VAL A 296 -16.14 -21.31 26.93
N ARG A 297 -16.26 -22.48 27.56
CA ARG A 297 -16.06 -22.64 29.02
C ARG A 297 -14.67 -22.17 29.48
N LEU A 298 -13.61 -22.58 28.78
CA LEU A 298 -12.24 -22.14 29.09
C LEU A 298 -12.10 -20.62 28.92
N ALA A 299 -12.67 -20.04 27.86
CA ALA A 299 -12.57 -18.61 27.60
C ALA A 299 -13.33 -17.78 28.66
N GLN A 300 -14.50 -18.24 29.12
CA GLN A 300 -15.28 -17.65 30.21
C GLN A 300 -14.55 -17.75 31.57
N GLU A 301 -13.90 -18.87 31.87
CA GLU A 301 -13.08 -18.99 33.10
C GLU A 301 -11.87 -18.03 33.03
N CYS A 302 -11.22 -17.97 31.87
CA CYS A 302 -9.97 -17.22 31.73
C CYS A 302 -10.18 -15.71 31.62
N CYS A 303 -11.32 -15.21 31.11
CA CYS A 303 -11.53 -13.78 30.90
C CYS A 303 -11.55 -12.94 32.20
N TYR A 304 -11.79 -13.57 33.35
CA TYR A 304 -11.74 -12.94 34.67
C TYR A 304 -10.51 -13.34 35.51
N HIS A 305 -9.47 -13.90 34.89
CA HIS A 305 -8.28 -14.36 35.60
C HIS A 305 -7.42 -13.20 36.14
N ASN A 306 -6.80 -13.40 37.31
CA ASN A 306 -5.91 -12.41 37.96
C ASN A 306 -4.75 -11.95 37.06
N ASN A 307 -4.25 -12.87 36.22
CA ASN A 307 -3.23 -12.54 35.22
C ASN A 307 -3.86 -11.89 33.98
N ARG A 308 -3.58 -10.60 33.81
CA ARG A 308 -4.04 -9.76 32.68
C ARG A 308 -3.79 -10.36 31.30
N GLY A 309 -2.67 -11.05 31.11
CA GLY A 309 -2.36 -11.71 29.85
C GLY A 309 -3.33 -12.87 29.54
N ILE A 310 -3.70 -13.64 30.56
CA ILE A 310 -4.67 -14.74 30.43
C ILE A 310 -6.05 -14.16 30.15
N ALA A 311 -6.46 -13.16 30.92
CA ALA A 311 -7.73 -12.46 30.74
C ALA A 311 -7.90 -11.89 29.33
N VAL A 312 -6.88 -11.21 28.78
CA VAL A 312 -6.99 -10.61 27.45
C VAL A 312 -7.02 -11.62 26.32
N HIS A 313 -6.33 -12.77 26.46
CA HIS A 313 -6.46 -13.84 25.47
C HIS A 313 -7.81 -14.56 25.58
N GLY A 314 -8.33 -14.75 26.80
CA GLY A 314 -9.68 -15.28 27.03
C GLY A 314 -10.74 -14.40 26.39
N VAL A 315 -10.73 -13.09 26.67
CA VAL A 315 -11.71 -12.15 26.08
C VAL A 315 -11.56 -12.05 24.56
N ARG A 316 -10.33 -12.09 24.03
CA ARG A 316 -10.09 -12.08 22.59
C ARG A 316 -10.70 -13.30 21.89
N VAL A 317 -10.62 -14.47 22.51
CA VAL A 317 -11.30 -15.69 22.02
C VAL A 317 -12.81 -15.47 22.04
N LEU A 318 -13.39 -14.98 23.15
CA LEU A 318 -14.82 -14.67 23.24
C LEU A 318 -15.26 -13.69 22.14
N THR A 319 -14.56 -12.57 21.98
CA THR A 319 -14.83 -11.59 20.91
C THR A 319 -14.77 -12.22 19.53
N ASN A 320 -13.77 -13.07 19.26
CA ASN A 320 -13.62 -13.73 17.97
C ASN A 320 -14.77 -14.72 17.68
N ILE A 321 -15.22 -15.46 18.70
CA ILE A 321 -16.37 -16.38 18.58
C ILE A 321 -17.63 -15.57 18.28
N THR A 322 -17.91 -14.53 19.07
CA THR A 322 -19.07 -13.64 18.89
C THR A 322 -19.09 -12.94 17.53
N ALA A 323 -17.93 -12.55 17.01
CA ALA A 323 -17.80 -11.94 15.69
C ALA A 323 -17.97 -12.94 14.54
N SER A 324 -17.69 -14.23 14.76
CA SER A 324 -17.67 -15.24 13.70
C SER A 324 -18.94 -16.09 13.61
N CYS A 325 -19.67 -16.26 14.72
CA CYS A 325 -20.88 -17.09 14.79
C CYS A 325 -22.15 -16.22 14.72
N GLN A 326 -23.09 -16.57 13.84
CA GLN A 326 -24.35 -15.81 13.64
C GLN A 326 -25.53 -16.29 14.50
N GLU A 327 -25.34 -17.29 15.37
CA GLU A 327 -26.45 -17.92 16.10
C GLU A 327 -27.11 -16.98 17.13
N LYS A 328 -28.45 -17.02 17.18
CA LYS A 328 -29.28 -16.25 18.14
C LYS A 328 -29.03 -16.64 19.61
N GLU A 329 -28.35 -17.76 19.88
CA GLU A 329 -28.03 -18.23 21.24
C GLU A 329 -26.82 -17.51 21.89
N LEU A 330 -26.14 -16.60 21.18
CA LEU A 330 -24.92 -15.93 21.64
C LEU A 330 -25.13 -14.65 22.47
N LEU A 331 -26.35 -14.18 22.74
CA LEU A 331 -26.57 -12.94 23.52
C LEU A 331 -25.87 -12.95 24.91
N ALA A 332 -25.86 -14.09 25.59
CA ALA A 332 -25.13 -14.22 26.86
C ALA A 332 -23.60 -14.14 26.68
N LEU A 333 -23.08 -14.68 25.56
CA LEU A 333 -21.66 -14.62 25.25
C LEU A 333 -21.23 -13.21 24.83
N GLU A 334 -22.12 -12.45 24.18
CA GLU A 334 -21.95 -11.03 23.91
C GLU A 334 -21.76 -10.25 25.22
N GLN A 335 -22.63 -10.49 26.21
CA GLN A 335 -22.52 -9.87 27.53
C GLN A 335 -21.21 -10.24 28.24
N ASP A 336 -20.84 -11.52 28.26
CA ASP A 336 -19.56 -11.97 28.84
C ASP A 336 -18.35 -11.33 28.16
N ALA A 337 -18.39 -11.16 26.84
CA ALA A 337 -17.32 -10.50 26.10
C ALA A 337 -17.23 -9.01 26.48
N VAL A 338 -18.36 -8.30 26.58
CA VAL A 338 -18.40 -6.89 26.98
C VAL A 338 -17.89 -6.73 28.41
N PHE A 339 -18.43 -7.47 29.38
CA PHE A 339 -18.00 -7.39 30.78
C PHE A 339 -16.53 -7.78 30.98
N GLY A 340 -16.04 -8.79 30.24
CA GLY A 340 -14.62 -9.14 30.25
C GLY A 340 -13.72 -8.01 29.72
N LEU A 341 -14.18 -7.29 28.69
CA LEU A 341 -13.45 -6.14 28.14
C LEU A 341 -13.46 -4.97 29.13
N GLU A 342 -14.58 -4.69 29.77
CA GLU A 342 -14.72 -3.66 30.80
C GLU A 342 -13.81 -3.92 32.00
N SER A 343 -13.76 -5.17 32.48
CA SER A 343 -12.83 -5.57 33.54
C SER A 343 -11.38 -5.27 33.17
N LEU A 344 -10.96 -5.62 31.95
CA LEU A 344 -9.61 -5.33 31.47
C LEU A 344 -9.33 -3.84 31.29
N LEU A 345 -10.32 -3.05 30.86
CA LEU A 345 -10.20 -1.59 30.82
C LEU A 345 -9.88 -1.06 32.21
N VAL A 346 -10.67 -1.41 33.22
CA VAL A 346 -10.48 -0.93 34.60
C VAL A 346 -9.10 -1.33 35.12
N LEU A 347 -8.70 -2.59 34.95
CA LEU A 347 -7.41 -3.12 35.43
C LEU A 347 -6.18 -2.49 34.77
N CYS A 348 -6.27 -2.08 33.50
CA CYS A 348 -5.11 -1.60 32.74
C CYS A 348 -5.05 -0.08 32.59
N SER A 349 -6.11 0.64 32.95
CA SER A 349 -6.19 2.09 32.73
C SER A 349 -5.22 2.92 33.56
N GLN A 350 -4.86 2.44 34.75
CA GLN A 350 -4.02 3.16 35.71
C GLN A 350 -2.57 2.65 35.77
N ASP A 351 -2.21 1.63 34.98
CA ASP A 351 -0.88 1.00 35.01
C ASP A 351 -0.07 1.36 33.76
N ASP A 352 1.00 2.15 33.89
CA ASP A 352 1.86 2.61 32.77
C ASP A 352 2.84 1.52 32.28
N SER A 353 2.82 0.31 32.85
CA SER A 353 3.72 -0.75 32.45
C SER A 353 3.47 -1.19 31.00
N PRO A 354 4.54 -1.53 30.23
CA PRO A 354 4.39 -1.98 28.85
C PRO A 354 3.48 -3.20 28.70
N GLY A 355 3.45 -4.08 29.72
CA GLY A 355 2.55 -5.23 29.75
C GLY A 355 1.08 -4.85 29.86
N ALA A 356 0.73 -3.89 30.74
CA ALA A 356 -0.63 -3.36 30.86
C ALA A 356 -1.07 -2.67 29.57
N GLN A 357 -0.20 -1.84 28.97
CA GLN A 357 -0.48 -1.13 27.73
C GLN A 357 -0.67 -2.09 26.54
N ALA A 358 0.13 -3.16 26.46
CA ALA A 358 -0.05 -4.20 25.44
C ALA A 358 -1.41 -4.91 25.60
N THR A 359 -1.78 -5.27 26.83
CA THR A 359 -3.09 -5.86 27.14
C THR A 359 -4.24 -4.91 26.79
N LEU A 360 -4.17 -3.65 27.22
CA LEU A 360 -5.17 -2.63 26.93
C LEU A 360 -5.36 -2.46 25.41
N LYS A 361 -4.27 -2.41 24.64
CA LYS A 361 -4.33 -2.30 23.19
C LYS A 361 -5.06 -3.49 22.54
N ILE A 362 -4.84 -4.71 23.02
CA ILE A 362 -5.55 -5.89 22.53
C ILE A 362 -7.04 -5.81 22.89
N ALA A 363 -7.38 -5.44 24.13
CA ALA A 363 -8.77 -5.27 24.58
C ALA A 363 -9.51 -4.22 23.74
N LEU A 364 -8.92 -3.03 23.54
CA LEU A 364 -9.50 -1.97 22.72
C LEU A 364 -9.67 -2.40 21.25
N THR A 365 -8.72 -3.16 20.70
CA THR A 365 -8.86 -3.72 19.33
C THR A 365 -10.03 -4.71 19.25
N CYS A 366 -10.24 -5.50 20.31
CA CYS A 366 -11.40 -6.40 20.42
C CYS A 366 -12.71 -5.63 20.54
N MET A 367 -12.75 -4.54 21.31
CA MET A 367 -13.90 -3.62 21.39
C MET A 367 -14.27 -3.04 20.02
N VAL A 368 -13.30 -2.53 19.26
CA VAL A 368 -13.53 -2.03 17.88
C VAL A 368 -14.08 -3.13 16.98
N LYS A 369 -13.53 -4.34 17.05
CA LYS A 369 -14.00 -5.48 16.25
C LYS A 369 -15.43 -5.86 16.62
N LEU A 370 -15.75 -5.89 17.92
CA LEU A 370 -17.08 -6.23 18.41
C LEU A 370 -18.11 -5.18 17.97
N ALA A 371 -17.81 -3.89 18.14
CA ALA A 371 -18.68 -2.80 17.70
C ALA A 371 -18.92 -2.83 16.18
N LYS A 372 -17.89 -3.16 15.37
CA LYS A 372 -18.02 -3.31 13.91
C LYS A 372 -18.94 -4.46 13.51
N CYS A 373 -18.79 -5.62 14.16
CA CYS A 373 -19.56 -6.82 13.82
C CYS A 373 -20.96 -6.84 14.44
N ARG A 374 -21.17 -6.16 15.57
CA ARG A 374 -22.42 -6.12 16.36
C ARG A 374 -22.75 -4.66 16.73
N PRO A 375 -23.33 -3.88 15.80
CA PRO A 375 -23.60 -2.46 16.02
C PRO A 375 -24.47 -2.14 17.25
N HIS A 376 -25.35 -3.07 17.68
CA HIS A 376 -26.19 -2.89 18.86
C HIS A 376 -25.41 -2.82 20.18
N LEU A 377 -24.16 -3.29 20.22
CA LEU A 377 -23.29 -3.22 21.40
C LEU A 377 -22.44 -1.93 21.46
N SER A 378 -22.46 -1.13 20.40
CA SER A 378 -21.55 0.02 20.25
C SER A 378 -21.75 1.10 21.31
N GLN A 379 -23.00 1.36 21.73
CA GLN A 379 -23.32 2.32 22.78
C GLN A 379 -22.71 1.92 24.12
N SER A 380 -22.90 0.66 24.55
CA SER A 380 -22.33 0.13 25.80
C SER A 380 -20.80 0.22 25.80
N VAL A 381 -20.14 -0.09 24.68
CA VAL A 381 -18.68 0.05 24.55
C VAL A 381 -18.24 1.51 24.71
N VAL A 382 -18.96 2.46 24.11
CA VAL A 382 -18.64 3.90 24.22
C VAL A 382 -18.83 4.39 25.65
N GLU A 383 -19.94 4.06 26.31
CA GLU A 383 -20.21 4.44 27.71
C GLU A 383 -19.10 3.94 28.65
N SER A 384 -18.67 2.69 28.48
CA SER A 384 -17.59 2.10 29.27
C SER A 384 -16.21 2.74 29.01
N LEU A 385 -15.97 3.24 27.80
CA LEU A 385 -14.76 4.00 27.49
C LEU A 385 -14.80 5.41 28.10
N LEU A 386 -15.93 6.11 28.02
CA LEU A 386 -16.08 7.48 28.53
C LEU A 386 -15.99 7.53 30.06
N THR A 387 -16.66 6.62 30.75
CA THR A 387 -16.58 6.48 32.21
C THR A 387 -15.14 6.28 32.66
N GLN A 388 -14.41 5.40 31.99
CA GLN A 388 -13.04 5.07 32.36
C GLN A 388 -12.00 6.11 31.89
N LEU A 389 -12.33 6.96 30.92
CA LEU A 389 -11.43 7.99 30.38
C LEU A 389 -10.99 9.01 31.46
N HIS A 390 -11.89 9.33 32.38
CA HIS A 390 -11.66 10.29 33.46
C HIS A 390 -10.64 9.78 34.49
N SER A 391 -10.68 8.48 34.81
CA SER A 391 -9.86 7.84 35.84
C SER A 391 -8.55 7.23 35.32
N ALA A 392 -8.36 7.20 34.00
CA ALA A 392 -7.18 6.65 33.34
C ALA A 392 -5.98 7.60 33.35
N GLN A 393 -4.78 7.03 33.26
CA GLN A 393 -3.56 7.79 32.98
C GLN A 393 -3.46 8.22 31.51
N ASP A 394 -2.63 9.22 31.20
CA ASP A 394 -2.55 9.80 29.86
C ASP A 394 -2.20 8.80 28.75
N ALA A 395 -1.31 7.83 29.01
CA ALA A 395 -0.96 6.79 28.04
C ALA A 395 -2.17 5.93 27.64
N SER A 396 -2.99 5.55 28.63
CA SER A 396 -4.21 4.78 28.41
C SER A 396 -5.30 5.63 27.75
N ARG A 397 -5.45 6.90 28.15
CA ARG A 397 -6.40 7.85 27.53
C ARG A 397 -6.16 8.01 26.03
N ILE A 398 -4.90 8.08 25.60
CA ILE A 398 -4.54 8.14 24.17
C ILE A 398 -5.10 6.93 23.41
N LEU A 399 -4.90 5.72 23.94
CA LEU A 399 -5.41 4.50 23.31
C LEU A 399 -6.94 4.45 23.29
N MET A 400 -7.59 4.89 24.37
CA MET A 400 -9.05 4.96 24.47
C MET A 400 -9.63 5.97 23.47
N CYS A 401 -9.00 7.13 23.29
CA CYS A 401 -9.38 8.11 22.26
C CYS A 401 -9.27 7.52 20.85
N HIS A 402 -8.21 6.76 20.56
CA HIS A 402 -8.10 6.06 19.27
C HIS A 402 -9.20 5.01 19.08
N CYS A 403 -9.60 4.32 20.15
CA CYS A 403 -10.71 3.37 20.12
C CYS A 403 -12.04 4.08 19.86
N LEU A 404 -12.34 5.14 20.61
CA LEU A 404 -13.55 5.97 20.42
C LEU A 404 -13.64 6.52 19.00
N ALA A 405 -12.54 7.09 18.47
CA ALA A 405 -12.50 7.57 17.09
C ALA A 405 -12.78 6.44 16.08
N SER A 406 -12.22 5.25 16.28
CA SER A 406 -12.42 4.11 15.38
C SER A 406 -13.86 3.60 15.39
N VAL A 407 -14.53 3.60 16.54
CA VAL A 407 -15.95 3.21 16.68
C VAL A 407 -16.87 4.29 16.10
N ALA A 408 -16.63 5.56 16.44
CA ALA A 408 -17.44 6.68 15.97
C ALA A 408 -17.38 6.88 14.44
N MET A 409 -16.25 6.59 13.79
CA MET A 409 -16.14 6.63 12.32
C MET A 409 -17.11 5.65 11.62
N GLN A 410 -17.47 4.55 12.27
CA GLN A 410 -18.41 3.56 11.75
C GLN A 410 -19.87 3.95 12.05
N LEU A 411 -20.12 4.48 13.25
CA LEU A 411 -21.46 4.78 13.78
C LEU A 411 -21.52 6.23 14.30
N PRO A 412 -21.80 7.23 13.44
CA PRO A 412 -21.77 8.65 13.81
C PRO A 412 -22.80 9.06 14.84
N VAL A 413 -23.89 8.29 14.95
CA VAL A 413 -24.94 8.50 15.97
C VAL A 413 -24.39 8.49 17.39
N LEU A 414 -23.23 7.88 17.60
CA LEU A 414 -22.53 7.85 18.90
C LEU A 414 -21.76 9.15 19.19
N GLY A 415 -21.42 9.92 18.16
CA GLY A 415 -20.60 11.12 18.25
C GLY A 415 -21.25 12.23 19.07
N ASP A 416 -22.53 12.52 18.80
CA ASP A 416 -23.26 13.59 19.49
C ASP A 416 -23.37 13.33 21.00
N GLY A 417 -23.53 12.06 21.41
CA GLY A 417 -23.63 11.66 22.82
C GLY A 417 -22.32 11.77 23.59
N MET A 418 -21.17 11.61 22.93
CA MET A 418 -19.85 11.65 23.60
C MET A 418 -19.20 13.04 23.62
N LEU A 419 -19.70 14.00 22.84
CA LEU A 419 -19.04 15.29 22.64
C LEU A 419 -18.91 16.09 23.95
N GLY A 420 -19.92 16.04 24.83
CA GLY A 420 -19.91 16.73 26.12
C GLY A 420 -18.76 16.29 27.02
N ASP A 421 -18.65 14.98 27.26
CA ASP A 421 -17.61 14.38 28.11
C ASP A 421 -16.20 14.65 27.55
N LEU A 422 -16.03 14.54 26.22
CA LEU A 422 -14.77 14.84 25.56
C LEU A 422 -14.36 16.31 25.74
N MET A 423 -15.33 17.23 25.72
CA MET A 423 -15.10 18.66 25.96
C MET A 423 -14.72 18.96 27.40
N GLU A 424 -15.38 18.32 28.37
CA GLU A 424 -15.03 18.48 29.78
C GLU A 424 -13.59 18.03 30.03
N LEU A 425 -13.21 16.86 29.50
CA LEU A 425 -11.84 16.37 29.63
C LEU A 425 -10.82 17.28 28.92
N TYR A 426 -11.15 17.78 27.73
CA TYR A 426 -10.28 18.68 26.98
C TYR A 426 -10.01 20.00 27.74
N LYS A 427 -11.02 20.55 28.42
CA LYS A 427 -10.89 21.76 29.27
C LYS A 427 -9.92 21.54 30.44
N VAL A 428 -9.90 20.34 31.01
CA VAL A 428 -9.10 20.02 32.21
C VAL A 428 -7.67 19.60 31.86
N ILE A 429 -7.44 19.03 30.67
CA ILE A 429 -6.16 18.49 30.23
C ILE A 429 -5.31 19.52 29.48
N GLY A 430 -4.12 19.80 29.97
CA GLY A 430 -3.20 20.77 29.36
C GLY A 430 -2.48 21.60 30.42
N ARG A 431 -2.04 20.96 31.51
CA ARG A 431 -1.37 21.62 32.64
C ARG A 431 0.16 21.49 32.57
N SER A 432 0.69 20.63 31.70
CA SER A 432 2.13 20.44 31.48
C SER A 432 2.46 20.22 29.99
N ALA A 433 3.68 20.57 29.58
CA ALA A 433 4.11 20.45 28.19
C ALA A 433 4.78 19.09 27.87
N THR A 434 4.41 18.00 28.56
CA THR A 434 5.04 16.68 28.35
C THR A 434 4.63 16.06 27.01
N ASP A 435 5.50 15.27 26.40
CA ASP A 435 5.23 14.61 25.10
C ASP A 435 3.94 13.77 25.10
N LYS A 436 3.66 13.06 26.21
CA LYS A 436 2.42 12.29 26.37
C LYS A 436 1.18 13.20 26.41
N GLN A 437 1.27 14.35 27.07
CA GLN A 437 0.17 15.31 27.12
C GLN A 437 -0.07 15.98 25.76
N GLN A 438 1.00 16.27 25.01
CA GLN A 438 0.90 16.75 23.63
C GLN A 438 0.20 15.72 22.72
N GLU A 439 0.57 14.43 22.83
CA GLU A 439 -0.11 13.35 22.10
C GLU A 439 -1.59 13.25 22.50
N LEU A 440 -1.89 13.32 23.80
CA LEU A 440 -3.25 13.26 24.32
C LEU A 440 -4.12 14.41 23.80
N LEU A 441 -3.60 15.64 23.74
CA LEU A 441 -4.30 16.77 23.12
C LEU A 441 -4.66 16.49 21.67
N VAL A 442 -3.73 15.90 20.89
CA VAL A 442 -3.99 15.51 19.50
C VAL A 442 -5.07 14.42 19.45
N SER A 443 -4.97 13.38 20.27
CA SER A 443 -5.93 12.27 20.28
C SER A 443 -7.33 12.72 20.67
N LEU A 444 -7.46 13.59 21.68
CA LEU A 444 -8.74 14.16 22.08
C LEU A 444 -9.33 15.04 20.99
N ALA A 445 -8.56 16.00 20.46
CA ALA A 445 -9.04 16.84 19.36
C ALA A 445 -9.47 16.00 18.15
N THR A 446 -8.74 14.91 17.85
CA THR A 446 -9.11 13.99 16.77
C THR A 446 -10.48 13.35 17.02
N VAL A 447 -10.74 12.81 18.21
CA VAL A 447 -12.05 12.20 18.51
C VAL A 447 -13.16 13.25 18.57
N ILE A 448 -12.88 14.47 19.03
CA ILE A 448 -13.84 15.60 18.99
C ILE A 448 -14.24 15.92 17.55
N PHE A 449 -13.28 16.00 16.63
CA PHE A 449 -13.56 16.24 15.21
C PHE A 449 -14.29 15.07 14.54
N VAL A 450 -14.04 13.84 14.99
CA VAL A 450 -14.78 12.66 14.53
C VAL A 450 -16.19 12.64 15.09
N ALA A 451 -16.40 13.07 16.34
CA ALA A 451 -17.70 13.10 16.99
C ALA A 451 -18.58 14.23 16.45
N SER A 452 -17.98 15.37 16.12
CA SER A 452 -18.69 16.53 15.57
C SER A 452 -18.88 16.40 14.07
N GLN A 453 -20.07 15.94 13.67
CA GLN A 453 -20.44 15.79 12.26
C GLN A 453 -20.94 17.09 11.61
N LYS A 454 -21.34 18.06 12.43
CA LYS A 454 -21.77 19.38 12.00
C LYS A 454 -20.62 20.37 12.13
N THR A 455 -20.79 21.57 11.58
CA THR A 455 -19.87 22.68 11.86
C THR A 455 -19.68 22.83 13.38
N LEU A 456 -18.43 22.75 13.85
CA LEU A 456 -18.08 22.92 15.25
C LEU A 456 -18.70 24.20 15.83
N SER A 457 -19.26 24.12 17.03
CA SER A 457 -19.81 25.28 17.72
C SER A 457 -18.70 26.28 18.09
N ALA A 458 -19.05 27.55 18.24
CA ALA A 458 -18.11 28.60 18.61
C ALA A 458 -17.45 28.33 19.98
N GLU A 459 -18.18 27.71 20.92
CA GLU A 459 -17.64 27.32 22.23
C GLU A 459 -16.51 26.29 22.07
N VAL A 460 -16.74 25.22 21.31
CA VAL A 460 -15.74 24.16 21.10
C VAL A 460 -14.47 24.70 20.46
N LYS A 461 -14.59 25.57 19.45
CA LYS A 461 -13.45 26.22 18.80
C LYS A 461 -12.65 27.06 19.80
N THR A 462 -13.34 27.85 20.61
CA THR A 462 -12.71 28.73 21.60
C THR A 462 -11.93 27.93 22.63
N VAL A 463 -12.51 26.83 23.13
CA VAL A 463 -11.84 25.93 24.09
C VAL A 463 -10.59 25.29 23.49
N ILE A 464 -10.67 24.77 22.27
CA ILE A 464 -9.51 24.18 21.60
C ILE A 464 -8.40 25.22 21.45
N LYS A 465 -8.74 26.43 20.98
CA LYS A 465 -7.77 27.51 20.78
C LYS A 465 -7.09 27.94 22.07
N GLN A 466 -7.86 28.21 23.12
CA GLN A 466 -7.33 28.61 24.43
C GLN A 466 -6.32 27.57 24.95
N GLN A 467 -6.63 26.28 24.80
CA GLN A 467 -5.72 25.26 25.29
C GLN A 467 -4.43 25.12 24.48
N LEU A 468 -4.48 25.39 23.18
CA LEU A 468 -3.30 25.41 22.33
C LEU A 468 -2.40 26.61 22.63
N GLU A 469 -2.97 27.78 22.90
CA GLU A 469 -2.21 28.99 23.27
C GLU A 469 -1.47 28.80 24.61
N ASN A 470 -2.05 28.07 25.55
CA ASN A 470 -1.48 27.90 26.89
C ASN A 470 -0.28 26.93 26.93
N VAL A 471 -0.38 25.77 26.29
CA VAL A 471 0.52 24.62 26.56
C VAL A 471 1.02 23.86 25.33
N SER A 472 0.47 24.12 24.15
CA SER A 472 0.81 23.36 22.94
C SER A 472 2.08 23.88 22.26
N ASN A 473 2.91 22.96 21.77
CA ASN A 473 3.95 23.33 20.78
C ASN A 473 3.34 23.46 19.37
N GLY A 474 4.09 24.08 18.44
CA GLY A 474 3.63 24.26 17.06
C GLY A 474 3.35 22.94 16.31
N TRP A 475 4.03 21.86 16.66
CA TRP A 475 3.82 20.54 16.04
C TRP A 475 2.48 19.92 16.44
N THR A 476 2.08 20.04 17.70
CA THR A 476 0.78 19.60 18.23
C THR A 476 -0.35 20.37 17.56
N ALA A 477 -0.25 21.70 17.51
CA ALA A 477 -1.22 22.54 16.82
C ALA A 477 -1.32 22.18 15.32
N TYR A 478 -0.19 21.94 14.63
CA TYR A 478 -0.19 21.49 13.24
C TYR A 478 -0.88 20.14 13.06
N ARG A 479 -0.61 19.18 13.96
CA ARG A 479 -1.26 17.87 13.91
C ARG A 479 -2.77 18.00 14.11
N ILE A 480 -3.23 18.84 15.02
CA ILE A 480 -4.65 19.10 15.25
C ILE A 480 -5.29 19.75 14.02
N ALA A 481 -4.64 20.77 13.43
CA ALA A 481 -5.10 21.40 12.19
C ALA A 481 -5.24 20.38 11.05
N ARG A 482 -4.24 19.50 10.91
CA ARG A 482 -4.28 18.39 9.94
C ARG A 482 -5.45 17.44 10.19
N GLN A 483 -5.74 17.09 11.44
CA GLN A 483 -6.89 16.23 11.77
C GLN A 483 -8.21 16.95 11.49
N ALA A 484 -8.31 18.24 11.76
CA ALA A 484 -9.47 19.06 11.40
C ALA A 484 -9.70 19.05 9.88
N SER A 485 -8.67 19.32 9.07
CA SER A 485 -8.73 19.24 7.60
C SER A 485 -9.13 17.85 7.10
N ARG A 486 -8.62 16.78 7.74
CA ARG A 486 -8.96 15.40 7.37
C ARG A 486 -10.43 15.09 7.65
N MET A 487 -11.00 15.60 8.75
CA MET A 487 -12.39 15.37 9.13
C MET A 487 -13.36 16.41 8.53
N GLY A 488 -12.91 17.26 7.60
CA GLY A 488 -13.76 18.27 6.95
C GLY A 488 -14.06 19.52 7.79
N ASN A 489 -13.41 19.68 8.95
CA ASN A 489 -13.56 20.84 9.84
C ASN A 489 -12.65 21.99 9.40
N HIS A 490 -12.91 22.54 8.21
CA HIS A 490 -12.00 23.50 7.55
C HIS A 490 -11.89 24.86 8.22
N ASP A 491 -12.93 25.32 8.92
CA ASP A 491 -12.87 26.58 9.67
C ASP A 491 -11.82 26.54 10.79
N MET A 492 -11.85 25.48 11.61
CA MET A 492 -10.84 25.26 12.66
C MET A 492 -9.45 25.08 12.05
N ALA A 493 -9.34 24.34 10.95
CA ALA A 493 -8.07 24.15 10.27
C ALA A 493 -7.46 25.47 9.78
N ARG A 494 -8.27 26.34 9.15
CA ARG A 494 -7.85 27.66 8.68
C ARG A 494 -7.30 28.52 9.82
N GLU A 495 -8.01 28.61 10.94
CA GLU A 495 -7.57 29.39 12.10
C GLU A 495 -6.24 28.90 12.66
N LEU A 496 -6.06 27.57 12.78
CA LEU A 496 -4.83 26.99 13.28
C LEU A 496 -3.66 27.18 12.32
N TYR A 497 -3.85 26.99 11.01
CA TYR A 497 -2.80 27.27 10.02
C TYR A 497 -2.41 28.75 10.02
N GLN A 498 -3.37 29.66 10.15
CA GLN A 498 -3.11 31.10 10.24
C GLN A 498 -2.28 31.45 11.49
N SER A 499 -2.58 30.84 12.63
CA SER A 499 -1.81 31.03 13.87
C SER A 499 -0.35 30.55 13.70
N LEU A 500 -0.17 29.37 13.13
CA LEU A 500 1.15 28.75 12.93
C LEU A 500 2.04 29.48 11.92
N LEU A 501 1.45 30.20 10.97
CA LEU A 501 2.16 30.89 9.88
C LEU A 501 3.19 31.91 10.41
N THR A 502 2.95 32.48 11.60
CA THR A 502 3.87 33.43 12.26
C THR A 502 5.03 32.76 12.99
N GLN A 503 5.02 31.44 13.15
CA GLN A 503 5.95 30.67 13.99
C GLN A 503 6.87 29.75 13.17
N VAL A 504 6.91 29.92 11.85
CA VAL A 504 7.63 29.01 10.95
C VAL A 504 9.07 29.47 10.71
N ALA A 505 10.02 28.57 10.93
CA ALA A 505 11.47 28.85 10.77
C ALA A 505 12.02 28.59 9.35
N SER A 506 11.19 28.15 8.40
CA SER A 506 11.60 27.80 7.02
C SER A 506 10.59 28.31 6.02
N GLU A 507 11.08 28.90 4.92
CA GLU A 507 10.26 29.45 3.85
C GLU A 507 9.40 28.37 3.18
N HIS A 508 9.94 27.18 2.92
CA HIS A 508 9.17 26.09 2.31
C HIS A 508 7.99 25.66 3.20
N PHE A 509 8.20 25.59 4.51
CA PHE A 509 7.12 25.27 5.45
C PHE A 509 6.14 26.42 5.61
N TYR A 510 6.59 27.68 5.47
CA TYR A 510 5.70 28.84 5.44
C TYR A 510 4.75 28.76 4.24
N PHE A 511 5.29 28.52 3.04
CA PHE A 511 4.50 28.38 1.82
C PHE A 511 3.57 27.17 1.86
N TRP A 512 4.01 26.06 2.47
CA TRP A 512 3.16 24.90 2.75
C TRP A 512 1.98 25.26 3.66
N LEU A 513 2.23 25.84 4.84
CA LEU A 513 1.14 26.23 5.76
C LEU A 513 0.22 27.29 5.16
N ASN A 514 0.77 28.26 4.43
CA ASN A 514 -0.02 29.24 3.73
C ASN A 514 -0.93 28.59 2.68
N SER A 515 -0.43 27.60 1.92
CA SER A 515 -1.27 26.85 0.98
C SER A 515 -2.41 26.11 1.67
N LEU A 516 -2.14 25.41 2.79
CA LEU A 516 -3.16 24.71 3.58
C LEU A 516 -4.22 25.66 4.12
N LYS A 517 -3.80 26.83 4.61
CA LYS A 517 -4.72 27.89 5.07
C LYS A 517 -5.64 28.36 3.93
N GLU A 518 -5.10 28.65 2.76
CA GLU A 518 -5.89 29.08 1.59
C GLU A 518 -6.85 27.97 1.11
N PHE A 519 -6.42 26.70 1.10
CA PHE A 519 -7.29 25.57 0.77
C PHE A 519 -8.43 25.38 1.76
N SER A 520 -8.15 25.44 3.06
CA SER A 520 -9.18 25.39 4.10
C SER A 520 -10.13 26.60 4.02
N HIS A 521 -9.65 27.77 3.62
CA HIS A 521 -10.51 28.92 3.38
C HIS A 521 -11.45 28.71 2.18
N ALA A 522 -10.93 28.19 1.08
CA ALA A 522 -11.72 27.87 -0.10
C ALA A 522 -12.85 26.86 0.22
N GLU A 523 -12.53 25.80 0.95
CA GLU A 523 -13.50 24.78 1.35
C GLU A 523 -14.52 25.32 2.37
N GLN A 524 -14.11 26.21 3.28
CA GLN A 524 -15.04 26.88 4.18
C GLN A 524 -16.08 27.72 3.40
N CYS A 525 -15.67 28.44 2.36
CA CYS A 525 -16.61 29.21 1.51
C CYS A 525 -17.68 28.30 0.88
N LEU A 526 -17.30 27.09 0.45
CA LEU A 526 -18.22 26.13 -0.18
C LEU A 526 -19.24 25.54 0.80
N THR A 527 -18.90 25.44 2.09
CA THR A 527 -19.87 24.97 3.11
C THR A 527 -21.02 25.95 3.37
N GLY A 528 -20.89 27.21 2.95
CA GLY A 528 -21.91 28.26 3.15
C GLY A 528 -23.02 28.29 2.09
N LEU A 529 -23.02 27.36 1.13
CA LEU A 529 -24.02 27.29 0.07
C LEU A 529 -25.42 26.99 0.64
N GLN A 530 -26.42 27.81 0.29
CA GLN A 530 -27.82 27.55 0.62
C GLN A 530 -28.48 26.65 -0.43
N GLU A 531 -29.47 25.86 0.00
CA GLU A 531 -30.31 25.09 -0.93
C GLU A 531 -31.16 26.05 -1.78
N GLU A 532 -31.33 25.72 -3.06
CA GLU A 532 -32.14 26.46 -4.05
C GLU A 532 -31.73 27.92 -4.36
N ASP A 533 -30.66 28.45 -3.75
CA ASP A 533 -30.10 29.76 -4.11
C ASP A 533 -28.95 29.66 -5.12
N TYR A 534 -29.31 29.61 -6.41
CA TYR A 534 -28.34 29.53 -7.51
C TYR A 534 -27.53 30.83 -7.71
N SER A 535 -28.01 31.97 -7.20
CA SER A 535 -27.40 33.28 -7.46
C SER A 535 -26.15 33.51 -6.61
N SER A 536 -26.22 33.16 -5.32
CA SER A 536 -25.06 33.20 -4.42
C SER A 536 -24.06 32.09 -4.74
N ALA A 537 -24.52 30.92 -5.22
CA ALA A 537 -23.67 29.77 -5.53
C ALA A 537 -22.51 30.10 -6.49
N LEU A 538 -22.77 30.82 -7.58
CA LEU A 538 -21.72 31.24 -8.52
C LEU A 538 -20.68 32.15 -7.88
N SER A 539 -21.10 33.07 -6.99
CA SER A 539 -20.18 33.95 -6.28
C SER A 539 -19.29 33.19 -5.29
N CYS A 540 -19.86 32.23 -4.56
CA CYS A 540 -19.12 31.35 -3.65
C CYS A 540 -18.12 30.47 -4.41
N ILE A 541 -18.50 29.91 -5.57
CA ILE A 541 -17.57 29.14 -6.41
C ILE A 541 -16.43 30.03 -6.92
N ALA A 542 -16.73 31.25 -7.38
CA ALA A 542 -15.70 32.19 -7.83
C ALA A 542 -14.72 32.59 -6.70
N GLU A 543 -15.23 32.82 -5.49
CA GLU A 543 -14.40 33.14 -4.32
C GLU A 543 -13.53 31.94 -3.89
N SER A 544 -14.10 30.73 -3.84
CA SER A 544 -13.33 29.53 -3.52
C SER A 544 -12.23 29.26 -4.56
N LEU A 545 -12.51 29.43 -5.86
CA LEU A 545 -11.52 29.33 -6.94
C LEU A 545 -10.36 30.32 -6.75
N LYS A 546 -10.65 31.57 -6.37
CA LYS A 546 -9.63 32.58 -6.07
C LYS A 546 -8.70 32.11 -4.95
N PHE A 547 -9.23 31.55 -3.87
CA PHE A 547 -8.42 31.04 -2.76
C PHE A 547 -7.63 29.78 -3.17
N TYR A 548 -8.22 28.87 -3.93
CA TYR A 548 -7.50 27.72 -4.48
C TYR A 548 -6.33 28.13 -5.38
N HIS A 549 -6.51 29.12 -6.26
CA HIS A 549 -5.45 29.63 -7.12
C HIS A 549 -4.30 30.27 -6.32
N LYS A 550 -4.62 30.98 -5.23
CA LYS A 550 -3.58 31.47 -4.29
C LYS A 550 -2.87 30.31 -3.60
N GLY A 551 -3.63 29.32 -3.15
CA GLY A 551 -3.11 28.14 -2.46
C GLY A 551 -2.17 27.32 -3.33
N ILE A 552 -2.52 27.03 -4.59
CA ILE A 552 -1.68 26.25 -5.51
C ILE A 552 -0.40 27.01 -5.91
N ALA A 553 -0.48 28.34 -6.06
CA ALA A 553 0.70 29.16 -6.30
C ALA A 553 1.69 29.07 -5.11
N SER A 554 1.17 29.18 -3.88
CA SER A 554 1.95 28.98 -2.65
C SER A 554 2.50 27.56 -2.54
N LEU A 555 1.70 26.53 -2.84
CA LEU A 555 2.11 25.13 -2.78
C LEU A 555 3.23 24.82 -3.78
N THR A 556 3.15 25.37 -4.99
CA THR A 556 4.18 25.20 -6.03
C THR A 556 5.49 25.85 -5.57
N ALA A 557 5.43 27.01 -4.90
CA ALA A 557 6.60 27.66 -4.30
C ALA A 557 7.22 26.87 -3.13
N ALA A 558 6.43 26.03 -2.44
CA ALA A 558 6.92 25.11 -1.41
C ALA A 558 7.60 23.86 -1.99
N SER A 559 7.29 23.49 -3.23
CA SER A 559 7.84 22.31 -3.90
C SER A 559 9.31 22.51 -4.27
N THR A 560 10.15 21.51 -4.02
CA THR A 560 11.59 21.55 -4.36
C THR A 560 12.00 20.26 -5.07
N PRO A 561 13.09 20.25 -5.84
CA PRO A 561 13.59 19.02 -6.46
C PRO A 561 13.94 17.91 -5.45
N LEU A 562 14.33 18.29 -4.22
CA LEU A 562 14.65 17.34 -3.15
C LEU A 562 13.40 16.72 -2.52
N ASN A 563 12.29 17.46 -2.47
CA ASN A 563 11.02 17.02 -1.93
C ASN A 563 9.87 17.53 -2.83
N PRO A 564 9.61 16.87 -3.97
CA PRO A 564 8.58 17.29 -4.90
C PRO A 564 7.19 16.99 -4.33
N LEU A 565 6.30 17.99 -4.38
CA LEU A 565 4.91 17.89 -3.91
C LEU A 565 3.95 17.52 -5.05
N SER A 566 4.33 16.55 -5.90
CA SER A 566 3.61 16.25 -7.15
C SER A 566 2.15 15.84 -6.92
N PHE A 567 1.90 14.91 -5.98
CA PHE A 567 0.54 14.46 -5.68
C PHE A 567 -0.36 15.62 -5.22
N GLN A 568 0.16 16.47 -4.32
CA GLN A 568 -0.60 17.58 -3.76
C GLN A 568 -0.94 18.60 -4.83
N CYS A 569 0.01 18.91 -5.73
CA CYS A 569 -0.21 19.83 -6.83
C CYS A 569 -1.26 19.31 -7.81
N GLU A 570 -1.14 18.06 -8.27
CA GLU A 570 -2.09 17.45 -9.21
C GLU A 570 -3.49 17.32 -8.60
N PHE A 571 -3.59 16.87 -7.34
CA PHE A 571 -4.87 16.74 -6.65
C PHE A 571 -5.60 18.08 -6.52
N VAL A 572 -4.89 19.14 -6.12
CA VAL A 572 -5.48 20.49 -6.01
C VAL A 572 -5.82 21.05 -7.39
N LYS A 573 -4.99 20.81 -8.40
CA LYS A 573 -5.26 21.26 -9.77
C LYS A 573 -6.53 20.61 -10.31
N LEU A 574 -6.74 19.31 -10.09
CA LEU A 574 -7.98 18.62 -10.45
C LEU A 574 -9.19 19.18 -9.71
N ARG A 575 -9.06 19.48 -8.40
CA ARG A 575 -10.13 20.14 -7.64
C ARG A 575 -10.49 21.51 -8.22
N ILE A 576 -9.50 22.32 -8.61
CA ILE A 576 -9.72 23.61 -9.27
C ILE A 576 -10.49 23.40 -10.58
N ASP A 577 -10.03 22.47 -11.42
CA ASP A 577 -10.61 22.24 -12.75
C ASP A 577 -12.06 21.71 -12.63
N VAL A 578 -12.36 20.87 -11.62
CA VAL A 578 -13.74 20.45 -11.29
C VAL A 578 -14.62 21.63 -10.89
N LEU A 579 -14.12 22.53 -10.02
CA LEU A 579 -14.89 23.72 -9.61
C LEU A 579 -15.13 24.68 -10.78
N GLN A 580 -14.18 24.80 -11.71
CA GLN A 580 -14.36 25.54 -12.95
C GLN A 580 -15.41 24.89 -13.86
N ALA A 581 -15.38 23.57 -14.01
CA ALA A 581 -16.39 22.83 -14.77
C ALA A 581 -17.80 22.98 -14.16
N PHE A 582 -17.92 22.95 -12.83
CA PHE A 582 -19.17 23.23 -12.14
C PHE A 582 -19.65 24.66 -12.33
N SER A 583 -18.77 25.66 -12.22
CA SER A 583 -19.10 27.05 -12.51
C SER A 583 -19.61 27.22 -13.94
N GLN A 584 -18.93 26.60 -14.90
CA GLN A 584 -19.33 26.62 -16.31
C GLN A 584 -20.69 25.95 -16.51
N LEU A 585 -20.91 24.77 -15.92
CA LEU A 585 -22.19 24.07 -15.99
C LEU A 585 -23.34 24.92 -15.40
N PHE A 586 -23.13 25.57 -14.25
CA PHE A 586 -24.09 26.54 -13.70
C PHE A 586 -24.41 27.68 -14.66
N CYS A 587 -23.39 28.26 -15.30
CA CYS A 587 -23.59 29.30 -16.31
C CYS A 587 -24.39 28.78 -17.51
N THR A 588 -24.13 27.56 -17.98
CA THR A 588 -24.89 26.94 -19.08
C THR A 588 -26.35 26.69 -18.68
N CYS A 589 -26.63 26.18 -17.48
CA CYS A 589 -27.99 26.01 -16.96
C CYS A 589 -28.74 27.35 -16.90
N ASN A 590 -28.08 28.42 -16.45
CA ASN A 590 -28.68 29.75 -16.39
C ASN A 590 -28.95 30.35 -17.78
N SER A 591 -28.14 30.00 -18.79
CA SER A 591 -28.31 30.47 -20.18
C SER A 591 -29.59 29.95 -20.85
N LEU A 592 -30.22 28.91 -20.30
CA LEU A 592 -31.53 28.42 -20.77
C LEU A 592 -32.58 29.54 -20.76
N LYS A 593 -32.55 30.41 -19.73
CA LYS A 593 -33.45 31.57 -19.60
C LYS A 593 -33.27 32.61 -20.71
N THR A 594 -32.12 32.58 -21.38
CA THR A 594 -31.72 33.54 -22.43
C THR A 594 -31.66 32.92 -23.83
N SER A 595 -32.08 31.66 -23.98
CA SER A 595 -32.05 30.94 -25.27
C SER A 595 -33.15 31.45 -26.22
N PRO A 596 -32.90 31.48 -27.55
CA PRO A 596 -33.87 32.00 -28.51
C PRO A 596 -35.17 31.16 -28.50
N PRO A 597 -36.34 31.78 -28.79
CA PRO A 597 -37.62 31.09 -28.73
C PRO A 597 -37.67 29.79 -29.57
N PRO A 598 -38.47 28.79 -29.17
CA PRO A 598 -38.55 27.47 -29.83
C PRO A 598 -38.75 27.51 -31.35
N ALA A 599 -39.43 28.54 -31.87
CA ALA A 599 -39.65 28.74 -33.30
C ALA A 599 -38.33 28.91 -34.10
N ILE A 600 -37.35 29.65 -33.57
CA ILE A 600 -36.06 29.93 -34.24
C ILE A 600 -35.15 28.69 -34.18
N ALA A 601 -35.14 28.01 -33.02
CA ALA A 601 -34.36 26.79 -32.82
C ALA A 601 -34.84 25.64 -33.72
N THR A 602 -36.16 25.52 -33.92
CA THR A 602 -36.76 24.49 -34.79
C THR A 602 -36.38 24.69 -36.26
N THR A 603 -36.40 25.93 -36.76
CA THR A 603 -35.97 26.24 -38.14
C THR A 603 -34.51 25.91 -38.38
N ILE A 604 -33.63 26.22 -37.41
CA ILE A 604 -32.20 25.91 -37.47
C ILE A 604 -31.96 24.40 -37.48
N ALA A 605 -32.66 23.66 -36.62
CA ALA A 605 -32.57 22.19 -36.55
C ALA A 605 -33.02 21.50 -37.84
N MET A 606 -34.11 21.97 -38.46
CA MET A 606 -34.59 21.47 -39.75
C MET A 606 -33.61 21.77 -40.90
N THR A 607 -32.90 22.91 -40.84
CA THR A 607 -31.93 23.30 -41.87
C THR A 607 -30.62 22.50 -41.78
N LEU A 608 -30.21 22.13 -40.58
CA LEU A 608 -28.95 21.42 -40.30
C LEU A 608 -29.10 19.90 -40.12
N GLY A 609 -30.33 19.37 -40.16
CA GLY A 609 -30.62 17.94 -40.04
C GLY A 609 -30.28 17.33 -38.67
N ASN A 610 -30.28 18.14 -37.60
CA ASN A 610 -29.91 17.71 -36.26
C ASN A 610 -31.00 18.06 -35.24
N ASP A 611 -31.77 17.06 -34.81
CA ASP A 611 -32.91 17.26 -33.90
C ASP A 611 -32.52 17.78 -32.51
N LEU A 612 -31.28 17.57 -32.05
CA LEU A 612 -30.75 18.15 -30.80
C LEU A 612 -30.65 19.67 -30.84
N GLN A 613 -30.60 20.27 -32.03
CA GLN A 613 -30.59 21.73 -32.18
C GLN A 613 -31.98 22.36 -32.01
N ARG A 614 -33.05 21.55 -31.94
CA ARG A 614 -34.39 22.05 -31.58
C ARG A 614 -34.41 22.65 -30.17
N CYS A 615 -33.48 22.22 -29.31
CA CYS A 615 -33.27 22.74 -27.96
C CYS A 615 -32.32 23.96 -27.89
N GLY A 616 -31.79 24.43 -29.02
CA GLY A 616 -30.96 25.64 -29.12
C GLY A 616 -29.45 25.44 -28.89
N ARG A 617 -28.72 26.54 -28.64
CA ARG A 617 -27.25 26.53 -28.46
C ARG A 617 -26.78 25.82 -27.18
N ILE A 618 -27.68 25.67 -26.21
CA ILE A 618 -27.40 25.04 -24.91
C ILE A 618 -27.01 23.56 -25.06
N SER A 619 -27.56 22.83 -26.04
CA SER A 619 -27.22 21.41 -26.27
C SER A 619 -25.73 21.21 -26.56
N ASN A 620 -25.13 22.11 -27.35
CA ASN A 620 -23.70 22.05 -27.67
C ASN A 620 -22.83 22.36 -26.43
N GLN A 621 -23.27 23.32 -25.61
CA GLN A 621 -22.58 23.67 -24.37
C GLN A 621 -22.67 22.54 -23.35
N MET A 622 -23.83 21.89 -23.23
CA MET A 622 -24.02 20.71 -22.39
C MET A 622 -23.15 19.54 -22.83
N LYS A 623 -23.02 19.32 -24.15
CA LYS A 623 -22.10 18.31 -24.70
C LYS A 623 -20.64 18.62 -24.34
N GLN A 624 -20.22 19.87 -24.45
CA GLN A 624 -18.87 20.29 -24.03
C GLN A 624 -18.64 20.07 -22.53
N SER A 625 -19.63 20.42 -21.69
CA SER A 625 -19.55 20.17 -20.25
C SER A 625 -19.47 18.68 -19.92
N MET A 626 -20.25 17.83 -20.60
CA MET A 626 -20.20 16.37 -20.45
C MET A 626 -18.80 15.82 -20.82
N GLU A 627 -18.26 16.22 -21.96
CA GLU A 627 -16.91 15.83 -22.39
C GLU A 627 -15.84 16.30 -21.39
N GLU A 628 -15.97 17.51 -20.84
CA GLU A 628 -15.06 18.02 -19.80
C GLU A 628 -15.11 17.16 -18.53
N PHE A 629 -16.29 16.76 -18.05
CA PHE A 629 -16.40 15.86 -16.89
C PHE A 629 -15.83 14.46 -17.16
N ARG A 630 -15.97 13.92 -18.38
CA ARG A 630 -15.31 12.67 -18.78
C ARG A 630 -13.79 12.80 -18.79
N ASN A 631 -13.27 13.91 -19.29
CA ASN A 631 -11.83 14.21 -19.27
C ASN A 631 -11.31 14.33 -17.82
N LEU A 632 -12.05 15.01 -16.95
CA LEU A 632 -11.71 15.11 -15.52
C LEU A 632 -11.72 13.73 -14.84
N ALA A 633 -12.70 12.89 -15.14
CA ALA A 633 -12.76 11.52 -14.64
C ALA A 633 -11.55 10.68 -15.09
N SER A 634 -11.12 10.82 -16.36
CA SER A 634 -9.91 10.16 -16.87
C SER A 634 -8.64 10.66 -16.15
N ARG A 635 -8.53 11.97 -15.88
CA ARG A 635 -7.38 12.51 -15.14
C ARG A 635 -7.36 12.09 -13.67
N TYR A 636 -8.53 11.89 -13.03
CA TYR A 636 -8.58 11.27 -11.70
C TYR A 636 -8.12 9.81 -11.73
N GLU A 637 -8.43 9.06 -12.79
CA GLU A 637 -7.91 7.70 -12.99
C GLU A 637 -6.38 7.71 -13.13
N ASP A 638 -5.83 8.65 -13.91
CA ASP A 638 -4.39 8.81 -14.04
C ASP A 638 -3.74 9.16 -12.70
N LEU A 639 -4.33 10.06 -11.91
CA LEU A 639 -3.85 10.37 -10.56
C LEU A 639 -3.92 9.14 -9.64
N TYR A 640 -4.99 8.35 -9.74
CA TYR A 640 -5.12 7.09 -9.02
C TYR A 640 -3.93 6.18 -9.35
N GLN A 641 -3.72 5.87 -10.63
CA GLN A 641 -2.66 4.96 -11.09
C GLN A 641 -1.24 5.51 -10.86
N ALA A 642 -1.06 6.84 -10.80
CA ALA A 642 0.22 7.46 -10.43
C ALA A 642 0.50 7.42 -8.91
N SER A 643 -0.49 7.05 -8.08
CA SER A 643 -0.42 7.13 -6.62
C SER A 643 -0.23 5.78 -5.92
N PHE A 644 0.68 4.92 -6.44
CA PHE A 644 0.95 3.59 -5.90
C PHE A 644 1.23 3.54 -4.38
N ASP A 645 1.78 4.61 -3.80
CA ASP A 645 2.12 4.69 -2.38
C ASP A 645 0.98 5.20 -1.46
N ALA A 646 -0.19 5.55 -2.02
CA ALA A 646 -1.32 6.15 -1.30
C ALA A 646 -2.12 5.15 -0.44
N ASP A 647 -2.48 5.49 0.79
CA ASP A 647 -3.29 4.60 1.63
C ASP A 647 -4.71 4.40 1.09
N SER A 648 -5.40 3.35 1.55
CA SER A 648 -6.73 2.97 1.04
C SER A 648 -7.76 4.10 1.12
N ALA A 649 -7.73 4.90 2.20
CA ALA A 649 -8.61 6.05 2.35
C ALA A 649 -8.36 7.14 1.29
N THR A 650 -7.10 7.36 0.89
CA THR A 650 -6.75 8.30 -0.19
C THR A 650 -7.25 7.80 -1.54
N LEU A 651 -6.99 6.52 -1.87
CA LEU A 651 -7.46 5.92 -3.11
C LEU A 651 -8.98 5.95 -3.22
N ARG A 652 -9.68 5.59 -2.13
CA ARG A 652 -11.15 5.66 -2.07
C ARG A 652 -11.67 7.08 -2.26
N ASN A 653 -10.99 8.09 -1.71
CA ASN A 653 -11.37 9.49 -1.92
C ASN A 653 -11.20 9.90 -3.39
N ILE A 654 -10.12 9.49 -4.07
CA ILE A 654 -9.93 9.76 -5.50
C ILE A 654 -11.04 9.08 -6.33
N GLU A 655 -11.39 7.83 -6.03
CA GLU A 655 -12.50 7.11 -6.66
C GLU A 655 -13.84 7.85 -6.49
N LEU A 656 -14.14 8.35 -5.29
CA LEU A 656 -15.35 9.14 -5.04
C LEU A 656 -15.34 10.44 -5.87
N GLN A 657 -14.21 11.15 -5.97
CA GLN A 657 -14.11 12.35 -6.82
C GLN A 657 -14.24 12.03 -8.31
N GLN A 658 -13.75 10.87 -8.75
CA GLN A 658 -13.96 10.39 -10.12
C GLN A 658 -15.43 10.05 -10.38
N GLN A 659 -16.07 9.33 -9.45
CA GLN A 659 -17.48 8.94 -9.51
C GLN A 659 -18.40 10.15 -9.54
N SER A 660 -18.09 11.24 -8.81
CA SER A 660 -18.89 12.47 -8.87
C SER A 660 -18.83 13.13 -10.25
N CYS A 661 -17.67 13.12 -10.92
CA CYS A 661 -17.54 13.63 -12.29
C CYS A 661 -18.34 12.78 -13.29
N LEU A 662 -18.23 11.44 -13.18
CA LEU A 662 -18.98 10.52 -14.04
C LEU A 662 -20.49 10.61 -13.83
N LEU A 663 -20.94 10.78 -12.58
CA LEU A 663 -22.35 10.97 -12.26
C LEU A 663 -22.93 12.22 -12.93
N ILE A 664 -22.21 13.35 -12.87
CA ILE A 664 -22.66 14.59 -13.52
C ILE A 664 -22.61 14.46 -15.04
N SER A 665 -21.58 13.82 -15.60
CA SER A 665 -21.56 13.47 -17.03
C SER A 665 -22.77 12.64 -17.43
N HIS A 666 -23.12 11.63 -16.64
CA HIS A 666 -24.26 10.75 -16.90
C HIS A 666 -25.59 11.52 -16.78
N ALA A 667 -25.74 12.37 -15.76
CA ALA A 667 -26.94 13.18 -15.59
C ALA A 667 -27.18 14.13 -16.78
N ILE A 668 -26.11 14.74 -17.32
CA ILE A 668 -26.21 15.55 -18.55
C ILE A 668 -26.63 14.68 -19.73
N GLU A 669 -26.00 13.53 -19.93
CA GLU A 669 -26.30 12.62 -21.02
C GLU A 669 -27.76 12.13 -20.98
N ALA A 670 -28.18 11.62 -19.83
CA ALA A 670 -29.49 11.01 -19.64
C ALA A 670 -30.66 12.01 -19.65
N LEU A 671 -30.49 13.22 -19.11
CA LEU A 671 -31.58 14.21 -19.05
C LEU A 671 -31.67 15.15 -20.26
N ILE A 672 -30.56 15.38 -20.96
CA ILE A 672 -30.44 16.44 -21.97
C ILE A 672 -30.13 15.87 -23.36
N LEU A 673 -29.14 14.98 -23.48
CA LEU A 673 -28.58 14.63 -24.80
C LEU A 673 -29.20 13.37 -25.41
N ASP A 674 -29.39 12.31 -24.61
CA ASP A 674 -29.84 11.01 -25.11
C ASP A 674 -30.73 10.25 -24.09
N PRO A 675 -31.94 10.75 -23.81
CA PRO A 675 -32.88 10.12 -22.87
C PRO A 675 -33.47 8.78 -23.37
N GLU A 676 -33.34 8.48 -24.66
CA GLU A 676 -33.88 7.25 -25.26
C GLU A 676 -32.92 6.07 -25.06
N SER A 677 -31.61 6.29 -25.26
CA SER A 677 -30.58 5.24 -25.18
C SER A 677 -29.98 5.10 -23.78
N ALA A 678 -29.97 6.16 -22.96
CA ALA A 678 -29.47 6.16 -21.59
C ALA A 678 -30.52 5.63 -20.60
N SER A 679 -31.03 4.41 -20.80
CA SER A 679 -31.79 3.71 -19.75
C SER A 679 -30.84 2.95 -18.83
N PHE A 680 -30.71 3.41 -17.58
CA PHE A 680 -29.90 2.74 -16.56
C PHE A 680 -30.52 1.38 -16.20
N GLN A 681 -29.95 0.28 -16.71
CA GLN A 681 -30.34 -1.09 -16.35
C GLN A 681 -29.37 -1.66 -15.32
N GLU A 682 -29.24 -1.05 -14.14
CA GLU A 682 -28.53 -1.70 -13.04
C GLU A 682 -28.94 -1.12 -11.67
N TYR A 683 -30.21 -1.31 -11.29
CA TYR A 683 -30.56 -1.43 -9.86
C TYR A 683 -30.09 -2.79 -9.33
N GLY A 684 -28.80 -3.07 -9.45
CA GLY A 684 -28.16 -3.85 -8.42
C GLY A 684 -28.08 -2.93 -7.22
N SER A 685 -28.57 -3.34 -6.04
CA SER A 685 -28.06 -2.76 -4.80
C SER A 685 -26.55 -2.63 -4.99
N THR A 686 -26.00 -1.41 -5.05
CA THR A 686 -24.55 -1.19 -4.90
C THR A 686 -24.23 -1.82 -3.55
N GLY A 687 -23.89 -3.11 -3.59
CA GLY A 687 -24.09 -4.02 -2.48
C GLY A 687 -23.32 -3.46 -1.32
N SER A 688 -24.00 -3.13 -0.22
CA SER A 688 -23.52 -2.21 0.81
C SER A 688 -22.01 -2.33 1.04
N ALA A 689 -21.22 -1.58 0.26
CA ALA A 689 -19.80 -1.49 0.49
C ALA A 689 -19.72 -0.91 1.88
N HIS A 690 -19.12 -1.64 2.82
CA HIS A 690 -19.04 -1.21 4.20
C HIS A 690 -18.22 0.08 4.22
N ALA A 691 -18.90 1.21 4.12
CA ALA A 691 -18.26 2.51 4.04
C ALA A 691 -17.54 2.75 5.37
N ASP A 692 -16.21 2.80 5.31
CA ASP A 692 -15.35 2.86 6.50
C ASP A 692 -15.24 4.31 7.04
N SER A 693 -15.85 5.29 6.37
CA SER A 693 -15.87 6.69 6.79
C SER A 693 -17.24 7.36 6.60
N GLU A 694 -17.48 8.43 7.34
CA GLU A 694 -18.67 9.26 7.13
C GLU A 694 -18.65 10.01 5.80
N TYR A 695 -17.48 10.52 5.40
CA TYR A 695 -17.31 11.21 4.13
C TYR A 695 -17.81 10.35 2.96
N GLU A 696 -17.41 9.08 2.92
CA GLU A 696 -17.88 8.11 1.93
C GLU A 696 -19.40 7.91 2.01
N ARG A 697 -19.97 7.75 3.21
CA ARG A 697 -21.42 7.57 3.37
C ARG A 697 -22.21 8.78 2.87
N ARG A 698 -21.73 10.00 3.13
CA ARG A 698 -22.35 11.23 2.62
C ARG A 698 -22.27 11.32 1.10
N MET A 699 -21.10 11.05 0.51
CA MET A 699 -20.94 11.03 -0.95
C MET A 699 -21.87 10.00 -1.61
N MET A 700 -21.91 8.76 -1.09
CA MET A 700 -22.80 7.71 -1.60
C MET A 700 -24.28 8.07 -1.46
N SER A 701 -24.68 8.71 -0.34
CA SER A 701 -26.04 9.20 -0.15
C SER A 701 -26.41 10.26 -1.19
N VAL A 702 -25.48 11.17 -1.51
CA VAL A 702 -25.67 12.19 -2.56
C VAL A 702 -25.78 11.51 -3.93
N TYR A 703 -24.94 10.52 -4.23
CA TYR A 703 -25.02 9.79 -5.50
C TYR A 703 -26.37 9.10 -5.70
N ASN A 704 -26.84 8.39 -4.67
CA ASN A 704 -28.14 7.72 -4.73
C ASN A 704 -29.28 8.73 -4.93
N HIS A 705 -29.26 9.84 -4.19
CA HIS A 705 -30.26 10.89 -4.34
C HIS A 705 -30.30 11.50 -5.75
N VAL A 706 -29.14 11.79 -6.33
CA VAL A 706 -29.04 12.32 -7.70
C VAL A 706 -29.51 11.29 -8.72
N LEU A 707 -29.16 10.01 -8.58
CA LEU A 707 -29.61 8.94 -9.47
C LEU A 707 -31.13 8.77 -9.42
N GLU A 708 -31.72 8.75 -8.22
CA GLU A 708 -33.17 8.69 -8.02
C GLU A 708 -33.88 9.90 -8.68
N GLU A 709 -33.33 11.11 -8.52
CA GLU A 709 -33.90 12.32 -9.13
C GLU A 709 -33.81 12.27 -10.67
N VAL A 710 -32.64 11.91 -11.22
CA VAL A 710 -32.40 11.78 -12.66
C VAL A 710 -33.35 10.75 -13.28
N GLU A 711 -33.53 9.59 -12.65
CA GLU A 711 -34.45 8.57 -13.14
C GLU A 711 -35.91 9.03 -13.09
N SER A 712 -36.31 9.71 -12.02
CA SER A 712 -37.69 10.22 -11.88
C SER A 712 -38.07 11.28 -12.92
N LEU A 713 -37.07 12.03 -13.41
CA LEU A 713 -37.22 13.06 -14.43
C LEU A 713 -37.06 12.52 -15.85
N ASN A 714 -36.42 11.36 -16.01
CA ASN A 714 -36.19 10.75 -17.30
C ASN A 714 -37.53 10.49 -18.02
N ARG A 715 -37.64 10.93 -19.27
CA ARG A 715 -38.84 10.81 -20.14
C ARG A 715 -40.10 11.51 -19.63
N LYS A 716 -40.05 12.28 -18.53
CA LYS A 716 -41.22 12.98 -17.97
C LYS A 716 -41.50 14.33 -18.64
N TYR A 717 -40.46 15.00 -19.12
CA TYR A 717 -40.56 16.30 -19.79
C TYR A 717 -39.83 16.26 -21.13
N ALA A 718 -40.10 17.25 -21.98
CA ALA A 718 -39.33 17.44 -23.20
C ALA A 718 -37.83 17.65 -22.87
N PRO A 719 -36.90 17.17 -23.73
CA PRO A 719 -35.48 17.36 -23.54
C PRO A 719 -35.11 18.84 -23.34
N VAL A 720 -34.28 19.11 -22.34
CA VAL A 720 -33.85 20.45 -21.91
C VAL A 720 -34.98 21.30 -21.30
N SER A 721 -35.51 20.86 -20.15
CA SER A 721 -36.50 21.61 -19.37
C SER A 721 -35.86 22.37 -18.19
N TYR A 722 -36.56 23.36 -17.65
CA TYR A 722 -36.16 24.03 -16.40
C TYR A 722 -35.99 23.03 -15.24
N MET A 723 -36.81 21.98 -15.20
CA MET A 723 -36.72 20.92 -14.18
C MET A 723 -35.41 20.14 -14.31
N HIS A 724 -34.95 19.83 -15.53
CA HIS A 724 -33.68 19.14 -15.75
C HIS A 724 -32.50 20.01 -15.33
N THR A 725 -32.51 21.30 -15.68
CA THR A 725 -31.44 22.23 -15.25
C THR A 725 -31.43 22.46 -13.74
N ALA A 726 -32.61 22.47 -13.09
CA ALA A 726 -32.70 22.59 -11.64
C ALA A 726 -32.13 21.35 -10.93
N CYS A 727 -32.46 20.14 -11.41
CA CYS A 727 -31.85 18.90 -10.92
C CYS A 727 -30.32 18.91 -11.03
N LEU A 728 -29.76 19.33 -12.18
CA LEU A 728 -28.30 19.45 -12.34
C LEU A 728 -27.69 20.46 -11.34
N CYS A 729 -28.31 21.64 -11.18
CA CYS A 729 -27.85 22.63 -10.22
C CYS A 729 -27.91 22.12 -8.76
N ASN A 730 -28.99 21.43 -8.40
CA ASN A 730 -29.18 20.83 -7.08
C ASN A 730 -28.14 19.73 -6.82
N ALA A 731 -27.87 18.87 -7.81
CA ALA A 731 -26.84 17.85 -7.73
C ALA A 731 -25.45 18.46 -7.47
N ILE A 732 -25.08 19.55 -8.16
CA ILE A 732 -23.81 20.25 -7.92
C ILE A 732 -23.77 20.82 -6.50
N ILE A 733 -24.83 21.48 -6.02
CA ILE A 733 -24.90 22.03 -4.66
C ILE A 733 -24.75 20.91 -3.63
N ALA A 734 -25.45 19.79 -3.81
CA ALA A 734 -25.38 18.65 -2.91
C ALA A 734 -23.96 18.06 -2.85
N LEU A 735 -23.26 17.94 -3.99
CA LEU A 735 -21.87 17.50 -4.05
C LEU A 735 -20.90 18.49 -3.38
N LEU A 736 -21.08 19.79 -3.58
CA LEU A 736 -20.21 20.83 -3.01
C LEU A 736 -20.42 21.03 -1.50
N LYS A 737 -21.62 20.72 -0.99
CA LYS A 737 -21.92 20.77 0.45
C LYS A 737 -21.19 19.70 1.27
N VAL A 738 -20.75 18.61 0.64
CA VAL A 738 -19.90 17.62 1.33
C VAL A 738 -18.48 18.19 1.42
N PRO A 739 -17.99 18.52 2.63
CA PRO A 739 -16.67 19.14 2.78
C PRO A 739 -15.58 18.18 2.30
N LEU A 740 -14.61 18.67 1.53
CA LEU A 740 -13.54 17.84 1.02
C LEU A 740 -12.69 17.29 2.16
N SER A 741 -12.43 15.99 2.16
CA SER A 741 -11.57 15.35 3.16
C SER A 741 -10.14 15.24 2.62
N PHE A 742 -9.20 15.99 3.20
CA PHE A 742 -7.77 15.84 2.87
C PHE A 742 -7.21 14.60 3.55
N GLN A 743 -7.00 13.53 2.76
CA GLN A 743 -6.57 12.23 3.28
C GLN A 743 -5.10 12.20 3.70
N ARG A 744 -4.72 11.13 4.41
CA ARG A 744 -3.39 11.01 5.05
C ARG A 744 -2.23 11.22 4.08
N TYR A 745 -2.32 10.66 2.88
CA TYR A 745 -1.26 10.72 1.86
C TYR A 745 -0.95 12.16 1.42
N PHE A 746 -1.92 13.08 1.53
CA PHE A 746 -1.71 14.50 1.24
C PHE A 746 -0.63 15.12 2.15
N PHE A 747 -0.53 14.67 3.41
CA PHE A 747 0.37 15.24 4.41
C PHE A 747 1.58 14.38 4.72
N GLN A 748 1.46 13.06 4.64
CA GLN A 748 2.52 12.13 5.04
C GLN A 748 2.55 10.88 4.18
N LYS A 749 3.71 10.63 3.56
CA LYS A 749 4.02 9.44 2.78
C LYS A 749 4.59 8.36 3.69
N LEU A 750 3.89 7.22 3.85
CA LEU A 750 4.34 6.11 4.72
C LEU A 750 5.09 5.01 3.97
N GLN A 751 4.71 4.78 2.72
CA GLN A 751 5.39 3.91 1.79
C GLN A 751 6.05 4.79 0.73
N SER A 752 7.27 4.49 0.34
CA SER A 752 7.91 5.17 -0.79
C SER A 752 8.53 4.14 -1.70
N THR A 753 8.06 4.12 -2.94
CA THR A 753 8.50 3.19 -3.97
C THR A 753 8.95 3.99 -5.18
N SER A 754 10.15 3.70 -5.69
CA SER A 754 10.64 4.32 -6.92
C SER A 754 11.37 3.28 -7.77
N ILE A 755 11.21 3.37 -9.08
CA ILE A 755 12.00 2.57 -10.03
C ILE A 755 13.11 3.46 -10.57
N LYS A 756 14.33 2.94 -10.59
CA LYS A 756 15.44 3.55 -11.32
C LYS A 756 15.67 2.74 -12.59
N LEU A 757 15.46 3.35 -13.75
CA LEU A 757 15.73 2.73 -15.04
C LEU A 757 17.14 3.07 -15.55
N ALA A 758 17.74 2.12 -16.24
CA ALA A 758 18.99 2.22 -16.95
C ALA A 758 18.80 1.67 -18.36
N LEU A 759 19.22 2.43 -19.36
CA LEU A 759 19.05 2.10 -20.77
C LEU A 759 20.42 1.91 -21.42
N SER A 760 20.59 0.80 -22.15
CA SER A 760 21.80 0.50 -22.91
C SER A 760 21.45 0.11 -24.36
N PRO A 761 22.16 0.64 -25.37
CA PRO A 761 23.36 1.49 -25.30
C PRO A 761 23.08 2.90 -24.75
N SER A 762 23.99 3.41 -23.92
CA SER A 762 23.93 4.77 -23.38
C SER A 762 24.72 5.72 -24.30
N PRO A 763 24.20 6.91 -24.63
CA PRO A 763 24.92 7.85 -25.49
C PRO A 763 26.15 8.42 -24.75
N ARG A 764 27.24 8.69 -25.48
CA ARG A 764 28.47 9.28 -24.90
C ARG A 764 28.21 10.66 -24.28
N ASN A 765 27.30 11.43 -24.90
CA ASN A 765 26.76 12.69 -24.40
C ASN A 765 25.23 12.62 -24.41
N PRO A 766 24.50 13.10 -23.39
CA PRO A 766 23.03 13.00 -23.32
C PRO A 766 22.29 13.63 -24.50
N THR A 767 22.90 14.61 -25.17
CA THR A 767 22.33 15.34 -26.30
C THR A 767 22.71 14.77 -27.67
N GLU A 768 23.63 13.81 -27.73
CA GLU A 768 24.12 13.23 -28.98
C GLU A 768 23.28 12.01 -29.37
N PRO A 769 22.72 11.96 -30.59
CA PRO A 769 21.91 10.84 -31.03
C PRO A 769 22.76 9.61 -31.33
N ILE A 770 22.23 8.43 -31.02
CA ILE A 770 22.86 7.16 -31.39
C ILE A 770 22.63 6.92 -32.89
N ALA A 771 23.70 6.75 -33.65
CA ALA A 771 23.61 6.49 -35.09
C ALA A 771 23.28 5.01 -35.36
N VAL A 772 22.22 4.77 -36.14
CA VAL A 772 21.79 3.43 -36.55
C VAL A 772 21.54 3.45 -38.06
N GLN A 773 21.97 2.42 -38.78
CA GLN A 773 21.66 2.28 -40.20
C GLN A 773 20.20 1.85 -40.38
N ASN A 774 19.51 2.38 -41.38
CA ASN A 774 18.08 2.13 -41.61
C ASN A 774 17.72 0.67 -41.90
N ASN A 775 18.70 -0.16 -42.29
CA ASN A 775 18.58 -1.60 -42.51
C ASN A 775 18.98 -2.44 -41.28
N GLN A 776 19.41 -1.82 -40.18
CA GLN A 776 19.81 -2.48 -38.95
C GLN A 776 18.75 -2.29 -37.85
N GLN A 777 18.67 -3.27 -36.94
CA GLN A 777 17.86 -3.17 -35.73
C GLN A 777 18.71 -2.64 -34.59
N LEU A 778 18.09 -1.84 -33.71
CA LEU A 778 18.72 -1.43 -32.45
C LEU A 778 18.24 -2.34 -31.32
N ALA A 779 19.18 -3.04 -30.68
CA ALA A 779 18.91 -3.74 -29.43
C ALA A 779 18.99 -2.75 -28.27
N LEU A 780 17.83 -2.43 -27.69
CA LEU A 780 17.69 -1.63 -26.48
C LEU A 780 17.51 -2.55 -25.28
N LYS A 781 18.55 -2.67 -24.45
CA LYS A 781 18.47 -3.36 -23.17
C LYS A 781 18.04 -2.37 -22.09
N VAL A 782 16.92 -2.69 -21.45
CA VAL A 782 16.29 -1.93 -20.37
C VAL A 782 16.50 -2.68 -19.07
N GLU A 783 17.18 -2.05 -18.12
CA GLU A 783 17.43 -2.59 -16.79
C GLU A 783 16.81 -1.67 -15.76
N GLY A 784 16.36 -2.21 -14.63
CA GLY A 784 15.84 -1.38 -13.57
C GLY A 784 15.97 -2.00 -12.19
N VAL A 785 15.99 -1.10 -11.20
CA VAL A 785 16.03 -1.46 -9.78
C VAL A 785 14.87 -0.78 -9.08
N VAL A 786 14.09 -1.57 -8.34
CA VAL A 786 13.06 -1.10 -7.43
C VAL A 786 13.74 -0.65 -6.14
N GLN A 787 13.45 0.57 -5.72
CA GLN A 787 13.91 1.12 -4.46
C GLN A 787 12.72 1.32 -3.53
N HIS A 788 12.87 0.83 -2.32
CA HIS A 788 11.89 0.96 -1.27
C HIS A 788 12.39 1.89 -0.16
N GLY A 789 11.48 2.64 0.44
CA GLY A 789 11.70 3.33 1.71
C GLY A 789 11.80 2.35 2.88
N SER A 790 11.52 2.83 4.09
CA SER A 790 11.81 2.09 5.32
C SER A 790 11.05 0.76 5.50
N LYS A 791 9.87 0.61 4.86
CA LYS A 791 9.01 -0.58 4.97
C LYS A 791 8.43 -0.96 3.61
N PRO A 792 9.07 -1.87 2.86
CA PRO A 792 8.51 -2.45 1.64
C PRO A 792 7.19 -3.17 1.96
N GLY A 793 6.22 -3.08 1.05
CA GLY A 793 4.97 -3.86 1.17
C GLY A 793 4.04 -3.43 2.31
N LEU A 794 4.13 -2.19 2.81
CA LEU A 794 3.25 -1.71 3.89
C LEU A 794 1.77 -1.72 3.48
N PHE A 795 1.47 -1.22 2.28
CA PHE A 795 0.12 -1.23 1.70
C PHE A 795 0.02 -2.16 0.52
N ARG A 796 1.00 -2.09 -0.41
CA ARG A 796 1.02 -2.87 -1.65
C ARG A 796 2.43 -3.36 -1.96
N LYS A 797 2.52 -4.53 -2.59
CA LYS A 797 3.76 -5.16 -3.06
C LYS A 797 3.79 -5.19 -4.58
N ILE A 798 4.96 -4.97 -5.16
CA ILE A 798 5.20 -5.12 -6.59
C ILE A 798 5.21 -6.61 -6.95
N GLN A 799 4.41 -7.00 -7.94
CA GLN A 799 4.46 -8.32 -8.55
C GLN A 799 5.26 -8.31 -9.85
N SER A 800 5.04 -7.33 -10.72
CA SER A 800 5.79 -7.19 -11.97
C SER A 800 5.94 -5.73 -12.38
N VAL A 801 6.83 -5.46 -13.32
CA VAL A 801 7.03 -4.16 -13.96
C VAL A 801 6.65 -4.29 -15.43
N CYS A 802 5.69 -3.48 -15.86
CA CYS A 802 5.31 -3.31 -17.25
C CYS A 802 6.20 -2.23 -17.87
N LEU A 803 6.93 -2.58 -18.92
CA LEU A 803 7.80 -1.70 -19.67
C LEU A 803 7.20 -1.44 -21.05
N ASN A 804 6.93 -0.18 -21.34
CA ASN A 804 6.41 0.28 -22.62
C ASN A 804 7.50 1.05 -23.34
N VAL A 805 7.84 0.61 -24.55
CA VAL A 805 8.80 1.29 -25.42
C VAL A 805 8.06 1.80 -26.64
N SER A 806 8.12 3.11 -26.86
CA SER A 806 7.56 3.75 -28.05
C SER A 806 8.61 4.59 -28.76
N SER A 807 8.53 4.69 -30.09
CA SER A 807 9.44 5.51 -30.89
C SER A 807 8.70 6.47 -31.79
N THR A 808 9.02 7.76 -31.70
CA THR A 808 8.38 8.83 -32.49
C THR A 808 9.38 9.55 -33.38
N LEU A 809 9.00 9.83 -34.63
CA LEU A 809 9.85 10.61 -35.54
C LEU A 809 9.81 12.10 -35.17
N GLN A 810 10.99 12.69 -34.97
CA GLN A 810 11.14 14.12 -34.68
C GLN A 810 11.05 14.90 -36.01
N SER A 811 9.85 15.36 -36.36
CA SER A 811 9.62 16.08 -37.61
C SER A 811 10.41 17.39 -37.68
N LYS A 812 11.21 17.52 -38.75
CA LYS A 812 11.42 18.78 -39.47
C LYS A 812 11.36 18.49 -40.98
N SER A 813 10.17 18.20 -41.51
CA SER A 813 9.97 18.28 -42.96
C SER A 813 9.41 19.67 -43.33
N ILE A 814 10.25 20.45 -44.01
CA ILE A 814 9.79 21.56 -44.85
C ILE A 814 9.20 20.89 -46.09
N GLN A 815 7.88 20.70 -46.15
CA GLN A 815 7.04 20.69 -47.37
C GLN A 815 5.58 20.31 -47.06
N ASP A 816 4.66 21.16 -47.53
CA ASP A 816 3.20 21.16 -47.33
C ASP A 816 2.44 20.05 -48.08
N TYR A 817 2.76 18.77 -47.83
CA TYR A 817 1.88 17.67 -48.27
C TYR A 817 1.56 16.73 -47.09
N LYS A 818 0.35 16.90 -46.54
CA LYS A 818 -0.24 16.05 -45.50
C LYS A 818 -0.58 14.67 -46.07
N ILE A 819 0.30 13.71 -45.86
CA ILE A 819 -0.11 12.33 -45.61
C ILE A 819 0.15 12.09 -44.12
N PRO A 820 -0.86 11.76 -43.30
CA PRO A 820 -0.64 11.42 -41.90
C PRO A 820 0.02 10.05 -41.87
N ILE A 821 1.35 10.02 -41.82
CA ILE A 821 2.09 8.85 -41.39
C ILE A 821 1.98 8.87 -39.87
N ASP A 822 1.47 7.79 -39.27
CA ASP A 822 1.48 7.63 -37.81
C ASP A 822 2.88 7.97 -37.30
N SER A 823 2.97 8.97 -36.43
CA SER A 823 4.25 9.49 -35.94
C SER A 823 5.03 8.45 -35.13
N ILE A 824 4.34 7.37 -34.72
CA ILE A 824 4.84 6.26 -33.93
C ILE A 824 5.34 5.14 -34.86
N THR A 825 6.63 4.88 -34.81
CA THR A 825 7.33 3.89 -35.65
C THR A 825 7.52 2.53 -34.97
N ASN A 826 7.53 2.50 -33.63
CA ASN A 826 7.67 1.29 -32.84
C ASN A 826 6.80 1.41 -31.58
N GLU A 827 6.06 0.36 -31.22
CA GLU A 827 5.42 0.17 -29.92
C GLU A 827 5.60 -1.27 -29.45
N MET A 828 6.13 -1.44 -28.24
CA MET A 828 6.31 -2.75 -27.62
C MET A 828 6.03 -2.65 -26.13
N GLU A 829 5.27 -3.61 -25.61
CA GLU A 829 5.03 -3.80 -24.18
C GLU A 829 5.66 -5.12 -23.73
N GLN A 830 6.32 -5.12 -22.59
CA GLN A 830 6.72 -6.35 -21.91
C GLN A 830 6.50 -6.27 -20.40
N ASN A 831 6.00 -7.35 -19.84
CA ASN A 831 5.84 -7.52 -18.39
C ASN A 831 6.99 -8.37 -17.85
N VAL A 832 7.77 -7.81 -16.92
CA VAL A 832 8.91 -8.49 -16.28
C VAL A 832 8.68 -8.63 -14.78
N GLU A 833 8.79 -9.85 -14.26
CA GLU A 833 8.80 -10.08 -12.82
C GLU A 833 10.20 -9.79 -12.27
N PRO A 834 10.35 -8.82 -11.36
CA PRO A 834 11.65 -8.52 -10.78
C PRO A 834 12.14 -9.69 -9.93
N HIS A 835 13.39 -10.07 -10.12
CA HIS A 835 14.05 -11.06 -9.28
C HIS A 835 14.67 -10.33 -8.08
N ASN A 836 14.02 -10.44 -6.91
CA ASN A 836 14.18 -9.53 -5.78
C ASN A 836 13.79 -8.10 -6.18
N ASP A 837 14.74 -7.18 -6.22
CA ASP A 837 14.51 -5.76 -6.52
C ASP A 837 15.05 -5.36 -7.91
N TYR A 838 15.55 -6.30 -8.71
CA TYR A 838 16.17 -6.03 -10.02
C TYR A 838 15.43 -6.73 -11.17
N PHE A 839 15.36 -6.06 -12.32
CA PHE A 839 14.84 -6.64 -13.56
C PHE A 839 15.66 -6.17 -14.78
N SER A 840 15.64 -6.98 -15.84
CA SER A 840 16.23 -6.64 -17.13
C SER A 840 15.46 -7.26 -18.29
N THR A 841 15.28 -6.51 -19.37
CA THR A 841 14.73 -7.02 -20.62
C THR A 841 15.39 -6.36 -21.84
N GLN A 842 15.09 -6.87 -23.03
CA GLN A 842 15.59 -6.36 -24.30
C GLN A 842 14.44 -6.12 -25.29
N PHE A 843 14.50 -4.99 -25.99
CA PHE A 843 13.63 -4.62 -27.09
C PHE A 843 14.46 -4.49 -28.37
N LEU A 844 13.90 -4.91 -29.50
CA LEU A 844 14.52 -4.76 -30.81
C LEU A 844 13.72 -3.75 -31.63
N LEU A 845 14.32 -2.59 -31.92
CA LEU A 845 13.64 -1.48 -32.57
C LEU A 845 14.09 -1.34 -34.03
N ASN A 846 13.14 -1.09 -34.92
CA ASN A 846 13.37 -0.93 -36.36
C ASN A 846 13.26 0.55 -36.76
N PHE A 847 14.21 1.04 -37.55
CA PHE A 847 14.25 2.44 -38.00
C PHE A 847 14.30 2.57 -39.52
N ALA A 848 13.28 2.04 -40.19
CA ALA A 848 13.19 2.07 -41.66
C ALA A 848 13.10 3.51 -42.24
N ILE A 849 12.51 4.44 -41.47
CA ILE A 849 12.39 5.85 -41.87
C ILE A 849 13.68 6.59 -41.51
N LEU A 850 14.20 7.39 -42.43
CA LEU A 850 15.38 8.22 -42.20
C LEU A 850 15.03 9.44 -41.34
N GLY A 851 15.92 9.79 -40.42
CA GLY A 851 15.75 10.95 -39.55
C GLY A 851 15.97 10.66 -38.07
N THR A 852 15.69 11.66 -37.26
CA THR A 852 15.87 11.60 -35.81
C THR A 852 14.61 11.07 -35.15
N HIS A 853 14.73 10.01 -34.36
CA HIS A 853 13.65 9.40 -33.60
C HIS A 853 13.88 9.59 -32.11
N ASN A 854 12.81 9.84 -31.37
CA ASN A 854 12.79 9.84 -29.91
C ASN A 854 12.21 8.52 -29.43
N ILE A 855 13.04 7.70 -28.80
CA ILE A 855 12.62 6.47 -28.13
C ILE A 855 12.29 6.82 -26.69
N THR A 856 11.07 6.52 -26.29
CA THR A 856 10.58 6.67 -24.92
C THR A 856 10.41 5.29 -24.30
N VAL A 857 10.96 5.11 -23.10
CA VAL A 857 10.72 3.93 -22.25
C VAL A 857 9.97 4.40 -21.01
N GLU A 858 8.77 3.88 -20.82
CA GLU A 858 7.94 4.11 -19.63
C GLU A 858 7.89 2.84 -18.80
N SER A 859 7.98 2.99 -17.48
CA SER A 859 7.79 1.89 -16.55
C SER A 859 6.52 2.09 -15.74
N SER A 860 5.76 1.01 -15.61
CA SER A 860 4.58 0.93 -14.75
C SER A 860 4.72 -0.28 -13.84
N VAL A 861 4.19 -0.19 -12.63
CA VAL A 861 4.23 -1.26 -11.64
C VAL A 861 2.91 -2.01 -11.69
N LYS A 862 2.95 -3.33 -11.62
CA LYS A 862 1.76 -4.16 -11.42
C LYS A 862 1.79 -4.77 -10.02
N ASP A 863 0.71 -4.59 -9.28
CA ASP A 863 0.58 -5.13 -7.92
C ASP A 863 0.06 -6.58 -7.90
N SER A 864 -0.04 -7.16 -6.71
CA SER A 864 -0.55 -8.53 -6.51
C SER A 864 -2.01 -8.75 -6.89
N ASN A 865 -2.80 -7.67 -7.00
CA ASN A 865 -4.19 -7.73 -7.42
C ASN A 865 -4.31 -7.56 -8.95
N GLY A 866 -3.19 -7.36 -9.64
CA GLY A 866 -3.13 -7.20 -11.08
C GLY A 866 -3.40 -5.78 -11.58
N ILE A 867 -3.48 -4.78 -10.69
CA ILE A 867 -3.70 -3.37 -11.07
C ILE A 867 -2.38 -2.79 -11.59
N VAL A 868 -2.45 -2.08 -12.72
CA VAL A 868 -1.31 -1.36 -13.32
C VAL A 868 -1.26 0.06 -12.78
N TRP A 869 -0.07 0.44 -12.32
CA TRP A 869 0.22 1.73 -11.69
C TRP A 869 1.28 2.46 -12.51
N LYS A 870 0.89 3.60 -13.10
CA LYS A 870 1.72 4.51 -13.90
C LYS A 870 2.67 5.34 -13.01
N THR A 871 3.44 4.68 -12.15
CA THR A 871 4.30 5.33 -11.13
C THR A 871 5.79 5.29 -11.49
N GLY A 872 6.20 4.53 -12.50
CA GLY A 872 7.60 4.42 -12.87
C GLY A 872 8.08 5.60 -13.73
N PRO A 873 9.40 5.84 -13.78
CA PRO A 873 9.96 6.92 -14.59
C PRO A 873 9.76 6.69 -16.09
N LYS A 874 9.80 7.80 -16.81
CA LYS A 874 9.87 7.88 -18.27
C LYS A 874 11.29 8.31 -18.66
N ALA A 875 11.98 7.47 -19.42
CA ALA A 875 13.33 7.74 -19.91
C ALA A 875 13.32 7.88 -21.43
N THR A 876 14.04 8.86 -21.98
CA THR A 876 14.06 9.13 -23.42
C THR A 876 15.48 9.05 -23.97
N ILE A 877 15.65 8.39 -25.12
CA ILE A 877 16.90 8.34 -25.89
C ILE A 877 16.64 8.81 -27.31
N ILE A 878 17.61 9.53 -27.89
CA ILE A 878 17.54 10.03 -29.25
C ILE A 878 18.36 9.11 -30.16
N VAL A 879 17.76 8.68 -31.28
CA VAL A 879 18.39 7.84 -32.29
C VAL A 879 18.31 8.52 -33.65
N LYS A 880 19.39 8.50 -34.41
CA LYS A 880 19.43 9.02 -35.78
C LYS A 880 19.55 7.86 -36.76
N SER A 881 18.48 7.63 -37.52
CA SER A 881 18.47 6.67 -38.62
C SER A 881 19.17 7.28 -39.83
N LEU A 882 20.25 6.62 -40.25
CA LEU A 882 21.08 7.00 -41.38
C LEU A 882 20.83 6.04 -42.55
N GLU A 883 20.97 6.57 -43.75
CA GLU A 883 20.88 5.75 -44.94
C GLU A 883 22.08 4.81 -45.02
N ASP A 884 21.81 3.56 -45.36
CA ASP A 884 22.82 2.54 -45.56
C ASP A 884 23.88 2.98 -46.62
N PRO A 885 25.19 2.87 -46.32
CA PRO A 885 26.26 3.33 -47.21
C PRO A 885 26.21 2.69 -48.61
N TYR A 886 25.79 1.42 -48.71
CA TYR A 886 25.63 0.76 -50.01
C TYR A 886 24.48 1.36 -50.80
N SER A 887 23.35 1.62 -50.15
CA SER A 887 22.20 2.31 -50.73
C SER A 887 22.55 3.75 -51.19
N GLN A 888 23.37 4.47 -50.42
CA GLN A 888 23.91 5.78 -50.82
C GLN A 888 24.81 5.68 -52.06
N GLN A 889 25.71 4.70 -52.10
CA GLN A 889 26.60 4.47 -53.25
C GLN A 889 25.81 4.11 -54.51
N VAL A 890 24.77 3.28 -54.41
CA VAL A 890 23.89 2.93 -55.53
C VAL A 890 23.14 4.18 -56.03
N ARG A 891 22.62 5.02 -55.14
CA ARG A 891 21.96 6.28 -55.53
C ARG A 891 22.93 7.24 -56.21
N LEU A 892 24.16 7.37 -55.71
CA LEU A 892 25.21 8.19 -56.31
C LEU A 892 25.69 7.65 -57.66
N GLN A 893 25.81 6.33 -57.81
CA GLN A 893 26.12 5.67 -59.09
C GLN A 893 24.99 5.83 -60.10
N GLN A 894 23.71 5.74 -59.69
CA GLN A 894 22.57 6.02 -60.56
C GLN A 894 22.51 7.49 -60.98
N GLN A 895 22.85 8.43 -60.09
CA GLN A 895 22.94 9.85 -60.43
C GLN A 895 24.12 10.17 -61.36
N GLN A 896 25.27 9.49 -61.20
CA GLN A 896 26.41 9.63 -62.12
C GLN A 896 26.15 8.94 -63.47
N ALA A 897 25.43 7.82 -63.51
CA ALA A 897 25.03 7.15 -64.74
C ALA A 897 23.98 7.93 -65.56
N GLN A 898 23.29 8.89 -64.97
CA GLN A 898 22.38 9.81 -65.68
C GLN A 898 23.08 11.04 -66.27
N GLN A 899 24.34 11.34 -65.91
CA GLN A 899 25.06 12.52 -66.43
C GLN A 899 25.50 12.42 -67.91
N PRO A 900 25.78 11.26 -68.54
CA PRO A 900 26.14 11.24 -69.97
C PRO A 900 24.97 11.55 -70.93
N LEU A 901 23.71 11.39 -70.48
CA LEU A 901 22.54 11.61 -71.33
C LEU A 901 22.15 13.09 -71.50
N GLN A 902 22.63 14.00 -70.63
CA GLN A 902 22.39 15.43 -70.77
C GLN A 902 23.41 16.15 -71.68
N GLN A 903 24.59 15.56 -71.94
CA GLN A 903 25.55 16.16 -72.88
C GLN A 903 25.29 15.79 -74.34
N GLN A 904 24.60 14.68 -74.64
CA GLN A 904 24.20 14.34 -76.01
C GLN A 904 22.93 15.07 -76.49
N GLN A 905 22.05 15.54 -75.59
CA GLN A 905 20.87 16.33 -75.98
C GLN A 905 21.17 17.80 -76.27
N ARG A 906 22.32 18.35 -75.82
CA ARG A 906 22.68 19.76 -76.09
C ARG A 906 23.25 20.03 -77.48
N ASN A 907 23.71 19.02 -78.22
CA ASN A 907 24.28 19.20 -79.56
C ASN A 907 23.28 18.98 -80.71
N ALA A 908 22.05 18.55 -80.43
CA ALA A 908 21.03 18.33 -81.47
C ALA A 908 20.09 19.54 -81.71
N TYR A 909 20.14 20.57 -80.86
CA TYR A 909 19.25 21.75 -80.93
C TYR A 909 19.91 23.01 -81.53
N SER A 910 21.03 22.89 -82.27
CA SER A 910 21.71 24.03 -82.91
C SER A 910 21.73 24.00 -84.44
N ARG A 911 20.92 23.14 -85.08
CA ARG A 911 20.61 23.22 -86.51
C ARG A 911 19.17 22.79 -86.74
N PHE A 912 18.23 23.73 -86.61
CA PHE A 912 17.08 23.93 -87.50
C PHE A 912 16.39 25.24 -87.10
#